data_AF-Q8NHU2-F1
#
_entry.id   AF-Q8NHU2-F1
#
_cell.length_a   1.000
_cell.length_b   1.000
_cell.length_c   1.000
_cell.angle_alpha   90.00
_cell.angle_beta   90.00
_cell.angle_gamma   90.00
#
_symmetry.space_group_name_H-M   'P 1'
#
loop_
_entity.id
_entity.type
_entity.pdbx_description
1 polymer ?
#
loop_
_entity_poly.entity_id
_entity_poly.type
_entity_poly.pdbx_seq_one_letter_code
_entity_poly.pdbx_strand_id
1 'polypeptide(L)'
;MSVLTSPRGKVEVVHCRRTESQDVYCIKSLIRKFTCKLFGKLNIIYLLEKANLAVTLCNDKEEIMAQATFLDYPNWNVAKQDDWVSVFRELDSDIPCTPLNTLFMHLFVAVDEYSVGCCKEILRTVYKAVPELHFIFLIVPSYMSLGSTLITVFDQVGNIPCLTYEEDFAVHICHRHSHYPQLHVRKARVEDHDDLMPIFMRYDTILKETYGEYFLAELIEAQDEENHAVVCEVEGTAVGFMSVCSRVNMQLLHECFDLGPFHGLCFPHPDDVLESPQDLSVRRSQDAELRSSSQGSQKIVEELQEPVSPDTMENIQGNIAREAASEEALTAVQSGNVSEPEDIEKLSDISTGYAQYHHVSSRSLASLVLPEEPVHFRPIYRGASAAFCIQLFCIDEKYEARSLDFMNFVFSLFSDKNFCVISLPHLTPEFFLIQNFVKMVPFNTCTLEQDLYVFHRAGLLKSINIRFATLLDTPGVENLVSTLMLNKSILEDLDRYNKARKDPDGTLLQAFVAEVAEQIVGIAVIRNEMDIEYIRSHYNIEDFIYFSHHQREEHGHMHHFALNPIFRHYTKFFLKEILRLGFKSCLYYRVYPKSREGKFQNPYAHSLTSALHYLVPVRPRRQIVYPLEKLGINAPSKAVSKDPMSYALNHTNRKLTLEPKITVNAKIIVVGASSVGISFLETLVFCSHMKFNNLTLISTHGLPGKKLLDTEQRKFLASDHCFNDKDYALMSLCSWVNVVVGRMTGIDRAAKHVVLSTDEIVPYDHLILCTGQQYQVPCPTEADISQHLTNREVPNSSQRRYTGKVPCNHFTLNEEEDCFKALIWIRNNSITTEGNIIVYGNTIDTYTTVETLLNLGVSGSRIHLVQPPPASTITCINNYSVESAVADALGAAGVTMYRDAILAQWNDGLHPDPIYSASFTTPTKPFRLQCSMFFSFCEKNVDYETFKALNDACLVYDSRLVIDTNFHTNDIAIRAAGSLTKFSNRYYSNEWTHSNFSSKEIGFQLAAAMLHLFDPTLEPVTEPPANLDRLIPMYKGAKIQGGILPGSYHYLHIAKPAIPTPLEVQMAQPNYGLELVTGSAKNGTYFRIHINKYKMVETITCLSREPFPASNYIRLFGQHEQLLNNLCARYDENLITDLYSYFTEPWCLALFHDRFIDLRKELRQILASKEEEDLPSIEQLAHQIEDEEINPTEKPRQYLKRVFEESIYKTLVERSTLDYLHYNRYHLPMYAWPGIV
;
A
#
# COMPACT_ATOMS: atom_id res chain seq x y z
N MET A 1 -29.55 14.92 8.50
CA MET A 1 -29.95 15.10 9.91
C MET A 1 -31.45 14.88 10.04
N SER A 2 -31.89 14.35 11.18
CA SER A 2 -33.29 14.04 11.49
C SER A 2 -33.72 14.82 12.73
N VAL A 3 -35.01 15.09 12.89
CA VAL A 3 -35.55 15.86 14.02
C VAL A 3 -36.34 14.94 14.94
N LEU A 4 -35.95 14.85 16.21
CA LEU A 4 -36.66 14.09 17.23
C LEU A 4 -37.44 15.03 18.15
N THR A 5 -38.65 14.64 18.51
CA THR A 5 -39.49 15.38 19.46
C THR A 5 -39.82 14.49 20.66
N SER A 6 -39.49 14.94 21.86
CA SER A 6 -39.83 14.25 23.10
C SER A 6 -41.36 14.30 23.35
N PRO A 7 -41.91 13.41 24.21
CA PRO A 7 -43.30 13.50 24.65
C PRO A 7 -43.69 14.83 25.33
N ARG A 8 -42.70 15.61 25.77
CA ARG A 8 -42.88 16.94 26.38
C ARG A 8 -42.76 18.10 25.38
N GLY A 9 -42.59 17.81 24.08
CA GLY A 9 -42.48 18.81 23.01
C GLY A 9 -41.09 19.40 22.81
N LYS A 10 -40.06 18.95 23.55
CA LYS A 10 -38.66 19.37 23.32
C LYS A 10 -38.14 18.72 22.04
N VAL A 11 -37.52 19.53 21.18
CA VAL A 11 -37.02 19.13 19.86
C VAL A 11 -35.49 19.05 19.91
N GLU A 12 -34.91 17.98 19.36
CA GLU A 12 -33.47 17.80 19.17
C GLU A 12 -33.22 17.43 17.71
N VAL A 13 -32.21 18.03 17.10
CA VAL A 13 -31.71 17.60 15.80
C VAL A 13 -30.63 16.57 16.04
N VAL A 14 -30.70 15.47 15.30
CA VAL A 14 -29.84 14.31 15.48
C VAL A 14 -29.23 13.85 14.17
N HIS A 15 -28.07 13.21 14.29
CA HIS A 15 -27.42 12.52 13.20
C HIS A 15 -26.89 11.16 13.69
N CYS A 16 -26.83 10.19 12.78
CA CYS A 16 -26.26 8.88 13.06
C CYS A 16 -24.85 8.79 12.51
N ARG A 17 -23.95 8.15 13.27
CA ARG A 17 -22.65 7.69 12.78
C ARG A 17 -22.39 6.26 13.27
N ARG A 18 -21.34 5.63 12.76
CA ARG A 18 -20.86 4.39 13.37
C ARG A 18 -20.33 4.64 14.77
N THR A 19 -20.47 3.64 15.63
CA THR A 19 -19.93 3.70 16.99
C THR A 19 -18.40 3.70 16.96
N GLU A 20 -17.82 4.63 17.71
CA GLU A 20 -16.38 4.79 17.90
C GLU A 20 -15.96 4.23 19.27
N SER A 21 -14.67 3.91 19.43
CA SER A 21 -14.14 3.37 20.68
C SER A 21 -14.26 4.37 21.85
N GLN A 22 -14.19 5.67 21.57
CA GLN A 22 -14.39 6.72 22.58
C GLN A 22 -15.83 6.78 23.13
N ASP A 23 -16.82 6.26 22.39
CA ASP A 23 -18.23 6.25 22.80
C ASP A 23 -18.47 5.31 24.00
N VAL A 24 -17.55 4.38 24.28
CA VAL A 24 -17.72 3.32 25.30
C VAL A 24 -18.08 3.87 26.67
N TYR A 25 -17.52 5.01 27.08
CA TYR A 25 -17.84 5.61 28.39
C TYR A 25 -19.30 6.09 28.45
N CYS A 26 -19.75 6.79 27.42
CA CYS A 26 -21.13 7.29 27.32
C CYS A 26 -22.14 6.15 27.12
N ILE A 27 -21.79 5.12 26.36
CA ILE A 27 -22.64 3.92 26.21
C ILE A 27 -22.83 3.26 27.58
N LYS A 28 -21.75 3.11 28.37
CA LYS A 28 -21.81 2.55 29.72
C LYS A 28 -22.68 3.38 30.66
N SER A 29 -22.70 4.71 30.55
CA SER A 29 -23.54 5.56 31.39
C SER A 29 -25.04 5.47 31.06
N LEU A 30 -25.39 5.08 29.84
CA LEU A 30 -26.77 4.82 29.41
C LEU A 30 -27.28 3.42 29.80
N ILE A 31 -26.40 2.49 30.17
CA ILE A 31 -26.80 1.13 30.59
C ILE A 31 -27.51 1.18 31.95
N ARG A 32 -28.70 0.58 32.00
CA ARG A 32 -29.52 0.49 33.21
C ARG A 32 -29.70 -0.96 33.64
N LYS A 33 -30.20 -1.17 34.86
CA LYS A 33 -30.57 -2.51 35.36
C LYS A 33 -31.52 -3.25 34.40
N PHE A 34 -32.41 -2.52 33.73
CA PHE A 34 -33.32 -3.07 32.74
C PHE A 34 -32.58 -3.56 31.47
N THR A 35 -31.62 -2.80 30.97
CA THR A 35 -30.76 -3.20 29.84
C THR A 35 -30.03 -4.51 30.12
N CYS A 36 -29.42 -4.64 31.31
CA CYS A 36 -28.71 -5.87 31.70
C CYS A 36 -29.63 -7.09 31.83
N LYS A 37 -30.93 -6.88 32.09
CA LYS A 37 -31.94 -7.95 32.16
C LYS A 37 -32.36 -8.43 30.77
N LEU A 38 -32.43 -7.53 29.79
CA LEU A 38 -32.81 -7.87 28.41
C LEU A 38 -31.67 -8.52 27.62
N PHE A 39 -30.47 -7.95 27.71
CA PHE A 39 -29.32 -8.34 26.88
C PHE A 39 -28.24 -9.13 27.65
N GLY A 40 -28.42 -9.33 28.95
CA GLY A 40 -27.45 -10.01 29.80
C GLY A 40 -26.30 -9.12 30.27
N LYS A 41 -25.30 -9.74 30.90
CA LYS A 41 -24.07 -9.05 31.33
C LYS A 41 -23.12 -8.96 30.15
N LEU A 42 -23.00 -7.77 29.57
CA LEU A 42 -22.22 -7.53 28.37
C LEU A 42 -20.88 -6.86 28.69
N ASN A 43 -19.80 -7.34 28.09
CA ASN A 43 -18.57 -6.57 27.94
C ASN A 43 -18.70 -5.70 26.67
N ILE A 44 -18.97 -4.41 26.84
CA ILE A 44 -19.24 -3.49 25.73
C ILE A 44 -18.09 -3.40 24.74
N ILE A 45 -16.85 -3.41 25.22
CA ILE A 45 -15.67 -3.33 24.34
C ILE A 45 -15.61 -4.58 23.47
N TYR A 46 -15.73 -5.75 24.09
CA TYR A 46 -15.76 -7.03 23.37
C TYR A 46 -16.93 -7.11 22.37
N LEU A 47 -18.12 -6.62 22.75
CA LEU A 47 -19.29 -6.65 21.89
C LEU A 47 -19.12 -5.74 20.66
N LEU A 48 -18.63 -4.50 20.85
CA LEU A 48 -18.39 -3.57 19.75
C LEU A 48 -17.29 -4.08 18.81
N GLU A 49 -16.26 -4.72 19.35
CA GLU A 49 -15.17 -5.32 18.57
C GLU A 49 -15.65 -6.44 17.64
N LYS A 50 -16.63 -7.23 18.08
CA LYS A 50 -17.17 -8.37 17.33
C LYS A 50 -18.40 -8.02 16.48
N ALA A 51 -18.91 -6.79 16.60
CA ALA A 51 -20.11 -6.35 15.91
C ALA A 51 -19.92 -6.30 14.39
N ASN A 52 -20.95 -6.73 13.64
CA ASN A 52 -20.99 -6.46 12.20
C ASN A 52 -21.33 -4.97 11.95
N LEU A 53 -22.22 -4.40 12.76
CA LEU A 53 -22.61 -2.99 12.70
C LEU A 53 -22.95 -2.46 14.10
N ALA A 54 -22.38 -1.31 14.46
CA ALA A 54 -22.75 -0.56 15.65
C ALA A 54 -23.02 0.90 15.27
N VAL A 55 -24.16 1.44 15.71
CA VAL A 55 -24.64 2.77 15.33
C VAL A 55 -24.84 3.62 16.58
N THR A 56 -24.25 4.80 16.58
CA THR A 56 -24.39 5.83 17.61
C THR A 56 -25.22 6.98 17.04
N LEU A 57 -26.20 7.46 17.81
CA LEU A 57 -27.00 8.64 17.50
C LEU A 57 -26.55 9.80 18.39
N CYS A 58 -26.13 10.89 17.78
CA CYS A 58 -25.68 12.11 18.45
C CYS A 58 -26.64 13.28 18.16
N ASN A 59 -26.72 14.25 19.08
CA ASN A 59 -27.34 15.54 18.80
C ASN A 59 -26.34 16.51 18.14
N ASP A 60 -26.79 17.73 17.80
CA ASP A 60 -25.94 18.80 17.24
C ASP A 60 -24.76 19.23 18.13
N LYS A 61 -24.73 18.81 19.40
CA LYS A 61 -23.63 19.08 20.35
C LYS A 61 -22.67 17.89 20.49
N GLU A 62 -22.79 16.88 19.62
CA GLU A 62 -22.04 15.61 19.70
C GLU A 62 -22.29 14.80 20.99
N GLU A 63 -23.40 15.06 21.69
CA GLU A 63 -23.80 14.27 22.86
C GLU A 63 -24.52 13.01 22.40
N ILE A 64 -24.09 11.86 22.92
CA ILE A 64 -24.65 10.55 22.55
C ILE A 64 -26.05 10.39 23.16
N MET A 65 -27.06 10.32 22.29
CA MET A 65 -28.47 10.15 22.66
C MET A 65 -28.90 8.68 22.71
N ALA A 66 -28.33 7.84 21.85
CA ALA A 66 -28.62 6.41 21.80
C ALA A 66 -27.53 5.63 21.07
N GLN A 67 -27.50 4.32 21.31
CA GLN A 67 -26.59 3.40 20.64
C GLN A 67 -27.25 2.03 20.47
N ALA A 68 -26.97 1.36 19.35
CA ALA A 68 -27.35 -0.03 19.13
C ALA A 68 -26.25 -0.84 18.44
N THR A 69 -26.16 -2.12 18.81
CA THR A 69 -25.16 -3.06 18.26
C THR A 69 -25.83 -4.27 17.62
N PHE A 70 -25.38 -4.65 16.42
CA PHE A 70 -25.96 -5.70 15.59
C PHE A 70 -24.92 -6.73 15.15
N LEU A 71 -25.28 -8.01 15.29
CA LEU A 71 -24.47 -9.15 14.87
C LEU A 71 -25.28 -10.10 13.96
N ASP A 72 -24.60 -11.02 13.28
CA ASP A 72 -25.18 -12.00 12.35
C ASP A 72 -25.62 -13.33 13.00
N TYR A 73 -25.68 -13.38 14.33
CA TYR A 73 -26.20 -14.51 15.12
C TYR A 73 -26.97 -14.04 16.37
N PRO A 74 -27.84 -14.87 16.98
CA PRO A 74 -28.64 -14.50 18.15
C PRO A 74 -27.84 -13.99 19.37
N ASN A 75 -28.40 -13.04 20.13
CA ASN A 75 -27.76 -12.45 21.33
C ASN A 75 -27.76 -13.37 22.56
N TRP A 76 -28.62 -14.38 22.58
CA TRP A 76 -28.65 -15.44 23.57
C TRP A 76 -28.33 -16.78 22.92
N ASN A 77 -27.87 -17.75 23.71
CA ASN A 77 -27.50 -19.08 23.24
C ASN A 77 -28.73 -19.98 22.98
N VAL A 78 -29.64 -19.51 22.12
CA VAL A 78 -30.83 -20.25 21.66
C VAL A 78 -30.55 -21.07 20.40
N ALA A 79 -29.51 -20.71 19.66
CA ALA A 79 -29.03 -21.43 18.49
C ALA A 79 -27.52 -21.26 18.34
N LYS A 80 -26.86 -22.23 17.70
CA LYS A 80 -25.44 -22.09 17.34
C LYS A 80 -25.29 -21.03 16.23
N GLN A 81 -24.12 -20.37 16.19
CA GLN A 81 -23.88 -19.29 15.22
C GLN A 81 -23.99 -19.77 13.77
N ASP A 82 -23.64 -21.02 13.48
CA ASP A 82 -23.63 -21.63 12.16
C ASP A 82 -25.00 -22.16 11.71
N ASP A 83 -25.89 -22.50 12.66
CA ASP A 83 -27.15 -23.23 12.41
C ASP A 83 -28.40 -22.52 12.97
N TRP A 84 -28.40 -21.20 13.12
CA TRP A 84 -29.58 -20.50 13.64
C TRP A 84 -30.79 -20.52 12.69
N VAL A 85 -30.56 -20.68 11.38
CA VAL A 85 -31.62 -20.63 10.35
C VAL A 85 -32.61 -21.78 10.50
N SER A 86 -32.14 -22.98 10.89
CA SER A 86 -33.00 -24.16 11.10
C SER A 86 -33.98 -23.92 12.24
N VAL A 87 -33.47 -23.44 13.39
CA VAL A 87 -34.27 -23.13 14.58
C VAL A 87 -35.34 -22.07 14.29
N PHE A 88 -35.01 -21.03 13.53
CA PHE A 88 -35.97 -19.96 13.21
C PHE A 88 -37.01 -20.40 12.17
N ARG A 89 -36.65 -21.31 11.26
CA ARG A 89 -37.60 -21.92 10.32
C ARG A 89 -38.57 -22.89 11.01
N GLU A 90 -38.14 -23.56 12.07
CA GLU A 90 -39.01 -24.38 12.92
C GLU A 90 -39.95 -23.52 13.77
N LEU A 91 -39.50 -22.34 14.20
CA LEU A 91 -40.34 -21.38 14.92
C LEU A 91 -41.47 -20.85 14.04
N ASP A 92 -41.13 -20.38 12.83
CA ASP A 92 -42.10 -19.88 11.85
C ASP A 92 -41.55 -20.07 10.42
N SER A 93 -42.13 -21.03 9.70
CA SER A 93 -41.75 -21.35 8.33
C SER A 93 -42.11 -20.26 7.33
N ASP A 94 -43.03 -19.36 7.67
CA ASP A 94 -43.53 -18.31 6.79
C ASP A 94 -42.59 -17.11 6.74
N ILE A 95 -41.62 -17.01 7.66
CA ILE A 95 -40.61 -15.96 7.68
C ILE A 95 -39.38 -16.41 6.88
N PRO A 96 -39.12 -15.87 5.67
CA PRO A 96 -38.01 -16.26 4.81
C PRO A 96 -36.68 -15.64 5.27
N CYS A 97 -36.31 -15.85 6.53
CA CYS A 97 -35.07 -15.36 7.10
C CYS A 97 -33.87 -16.17 6.57
N THR A 98 -32.81 -15.44 6.22
CA THR A 98 -31.55 -15.97 5.71
C THR A 98 -30.39 -15.16 6.30
N PRO A 99 -29.16 -15.68 6.31
CA PRO A 99 -28.00 -14.91 6.77
C PRO A 99 -27.72 -13.65 5.95
N LEU A 100 -28.21 -13.58 4.70
CA LEU A 100 -28.11 -12.40 3.85
C LEU A 100 -29.01 -11.26 4.35
N ASN A 101 -30.25 -11.58 4.73
CA ASN A 101 -31.31 -10.60 4.98
C ASN A 101 -31.65 -10.39 6.47
N THR A 102 -30.83 -10.93 7.39
CA THR A 102 -31.11 -10.94 8.83
C THR A 102 -29.92 -10.47 9.67
N LEU A 103 -30.19 -9.65 10.69
CA LEU A 103 -29.26 -9.31 11.77
C LEU A 103 -29.98 -9.43 13.12
N PHE A 104 -29.22 -9.47 14.20
CA PHE A 104 -29.72 -9.59 15.57
C PHE A 104 -29.27 -8.38 16.39
N MET A 105 -30.19 -7.77 17.13
CA MET A 105 -29.88 -6.68 18.06
C MET A 105 -29.30 -7.26 19.36
N HIS A 106 -28.04 -6.95 19.64
CA HIS A 106 -27.32 -7.40 20.84
C HIS A 106 -27.28 -6.37 21.95
N LEU A 107 -27.51 -5.10 21.62
CA LEU A 107 -27.57 -4.02 22.60
C LEU A 107 -28.41 -2.88 22.04
N PHE A 108 -29.22 -2.28 22.92
CA PHE A 108 -29.84 -0.98 22.70
C PHE A 108 -29.82 -0.17 24.00
N VAL A 109 -29.32 1.06 23.93
CA VAL A 109 -29.35 2.04 25.01
C VAL A 109 -29.77 3.40 24.46
N ALA A 110 -30.53 4.16 25.23
CA ALA A 110 -30.99 5.48 24.84
C ALA A 110 -31.33 6.35 26.05
N VAL A 111 -31.31 7.67 25.85
CA VAL A 111 -31.90 8.64 26.77
C VAL A 111 -33.41 8.47 26.76
N ASP A 112 -34.03 8.24 27.93
CA ASP A 112 -35.46 7.89 28.05
C ASP A 112 -36.40 8.82 27.27
N GLU A 113 -36.18 10.13 27.41
CA GLU A 113 -37.05 11.17 26.87
C GLU A 113 -37.20 11.10 25.34
N TYR A 114 -36.21 10.52 24.65
CA TYR A 114 -36.19 10.39 23.19
C TYR A 114 -36.13 8.94 22.71
N SER A 115 -36.16 7.97 23.63
CA SER A 115 -35.85 6.56 23.37
C SER A 115 -36.59 5.95 22.17
N VAL A 116 -37.90 6.23 22.00
CA VAL A 116 -38.71 5.75 20.87
C VAL A 116 -38.24 6.35 19.54
N GLY A 117 -38.02 7.67 19.52
CA GLY A 117 -37.51 8.38 18.34
C GLY A 117 -36.12 7.90 17.95
N CYS A 118 -35.23 7.76 18.93
CA CYS A 118 -33.88 7.24 18.73
C CYS A 118 -33.88 5.81 18.16
N CYS A 119 -34.73 4.93 18.70
CA CYS A 119 -34.84 3.54 18.23
C CYS A 119 -35.27 3.48 16.76
N LYS A 120 -36.34 4.22 16.39
CA LYS A 120 -36.84 4.28 15.01
C LYS A 120 -35.80 4.83 14.04
N GLU A 121 -35.04 5.85 14.45
CA GLU A 121 -33.99 6.45 13.62
C GLU A 121 -32.81 5.50 13.41
N ILE A 122 -32.33 4.85 14.48
CA ILE A 122 -31.26 3.84 14.39
C ILE A 122 -31.68 2.69 13.46
N LEU A 123 -32.89 2.15 13.62
CA LEU A 123 -33.39 1.07 12.75
C LEU A 123 -33.47 1.52 11.29
N ARG A 124 -33.96 2.73 11.01
CA ARG A 124 -33.99 3.30 9.66
C ARG A 124 -32.58 3.40 9.07
N THR A 125 -31.61 3.89 9.85
CA THR A 125 -30.20 4.00 9.44
C THR A 125 -29.59 2.62 9.14
N VAL A 126 -29.87 1.61 9.96
CA VAL A 126 -29.39 0.24 9.74
C VAL A 126 -29.96 -0.36 8.45
N TYR A 127 -31.26 -0.22 8.22
CA TYR A 127 -31.89 -0.68 6.97
C TYR A 127 -31.46 0.12 5.73
N LYS A 128 -31.05 1.38 5.88
CA LYS A 128 -30.42 2.17 4.80
C LYS A 128 -28.98 1.69 4.52
N ALA A 129 -28.22 1.39 5.57
CA ALA A 129 -26.82 0.98 5.48
C ALA A 129 -26.62 -0.44 4.92
N VAL A 130 -27.60 -1.34 5.11
CA VAL A 130 -27.56 -2.73 4.62
C VAL A 130 -28.78 -2.98 3.72
N PRO A 131 -28.69 -2.73 2.40
CA PRO A 131 -29.83 -2.81 1.48
C PRO A 131 -30.51 -4.17 1.40
N GLU A 132 -29.82 -5.28 1.67
CA GLU A 132 -30.38 -6.63 1.64
C GLU A 132 -31.12 -7.02 2.93
N LEU A 133 -30.95 -6.25 4.01
CA LEU A 133 -31.53 -6.53 5.31
C LEU A 133 -33.05 -6.34 5.27
N HIS A 134 -33.79 -7.38 5.66
CA HIS A 134 -35.26 -7.37 5.76
C HIS A 134 -35.74 -7.53 7.20
N PHE A 135 -34.99 -8.25 8.03
CA PHE A 135 -35.39 -8.62 9.38
C PHE A 135 -34.28 -8.25 10.37
N ILE A 136 -34.69 -7.63 11.48
CA ILE A 136 -33.86 -7.53 12.68
C ILE A 136 -34.56 -8.33 13.77
N PHE A 137 -33.89 -9.32 14.34
CA PHE A 137 -34.42 -10.08 15.47
C PHE A 137 -33.88 -9.58 16.80
N LEU A 138 -34.68 -9.78 17.85
CA LEU A 138 -34.30 -9.54 19.24
C LEU A 138 -34.80 -10.71 20.09
N ILE A 139 -33.90 -11.37 20.80
CA ILE A 139 -34.21 -12.48 21.70
C ILE A 139 -34.11 -11.97 23.14
N VAL A 140 -35.12 -12.24 23.96
CA VAL A 140 -35.15 -11.85 25.37
C VAL A 140 -35.70 -12.99 26.23
N PRO A 141 -35.34 -13.12 27.53
CA PRO A 141 -35.95 -14.10 28.40
C PRO A 141 -37.47 -13.93 28.45
N SER A 142 -38.24 -15.01 28.30
CA SER A 142 -39.71 -14.97 28.15
C SER A 142 -40.46 -14.29 29.31
N TYR A 143 -39.86 -14.26 30.51
CA TYR A 143 -40.41 -13.60 31.70
C TYR A 143 -40.20 -12.07 31.72
N MET A 144 -39.46 -11.49 30.76
CA MET A 144 -39.19 -10.05 30.65
C MET A 144 -40.08 -9.40 29.60
N SER A 145 -40.53 -8.17 29.85
CA SER A 145 -41.15 -7.32 28.82
C SER A 145 -40.11 -6.46 28.11
N LEU A 146 -40.31 -6.19 26.81
CA LEU A 146 -39.42 -5.35 25.98
C LEU A 146 -39.31 -3.88 26.45
N GLY A 147 -40.17 -3.45 27.37
CA GLY A 147 -40.29 -2.05 27.78
C GLY A 147 -41.00 -1.19 26.75
N SER A 148 -41.35 0.04 27.13
CA SER A 148 -42.18 0.95 26.31
C SER A 148 -41.54 1.35 24.97
N THR A 149 -40.23 1.22 24.84
CA THR A 149 -39.50 1.64 23.64
C THR A 149 -39.45 0.54 22.59
N LEU A 150 -38.88 -0.62 22.93
CA LEU A 150 -38.66 -1.71 21.96
C LEU A 150 -39.98 -2.34 21.50
N ILE A 151 -41.00 -2.38 22.36
CA ILE A 151 -42.34 -2.88 22.00
C ILE A 151 -43.03 -2.05 20.89
N THR A 152 -42.54 -0.85 20.59
CA THR A 152 -43.12 0.01 19.53
C THR A 152 -42.61 -0.33 18.12
N VAL A 153 -41.59 -1.19 18.00
CA VAL A 153 -40.92 -1.52 16.73
C VAL A 153 -40.68 -3.01 16.54
N PHE A 154 -40.87 -3.82 17.59
CA PHE A 154 -40.68 -5.26 17.58
C PHE A 154 -41.99 -5.99 17.90
N ASP A 155 -42.37 -6.91 17.02
CA ASP A 155 -43.52 -7.81 17.20
C ASP A 155 -43.03 -9.18 17.70
N GLN A 156 -43.79 -9.81 18.61
CA GLN A 156 -43.43 -11.14 19.13
C GLN A 156 -43.81 -12.22 18.11
N VAL A 157 -42.87 -13.10 17.77
CA VAL A 157 -43.08 -14.23 16.86
C VAL A 157 -43.46 -15.49 17.64
N GLY A 158 -42.69 -15.82 18.68
CA GLY A 158 -42.90 -17.01 19.49
C GLY A 158 -41.80 -17.19 20.54
N ASN A 159 -41.69 -18.39 21.09
CA ASN A 159 -40.71 -18.73 22.11
C ASN A 159 -39.82 -19.90 21.66
N ILE A 160 -38.54 -19.85 22.00
CA ILE A 160 -37.55 -20.90 21.73
C ILE A 160 -36.88 -21.29 23.06
N PRO A 161 -36.67 -22.58 23.35
CA PRO A 161 -35.90 -23.01 24.52
C PRO A 161 -34.42 -22.64 24.40
N CYS A 162 -33.78 -22.29 25.52
CA CYS A 162 -32.34 -22.08 25.54
C CYS A 162 -31.57 -23.40 25.34
N LEU A 163 -30.41 -23.36 24.68
CA LEU A 163 -29.55 -24.55 24.54
C LEU A 163 -28.88 -24.96 25.86
N THR A 164 -28.76 -24.04 26.82
CA THR A 164 -27.98 -24.24 28.06
C THR A 164 -28.79 -24.24 29.35
N TYR A 165 -30.00 -23.69 29.34
CA TYR A 165 -30.81 -23.48 30.55
C TYR A 165 -32.25 -23.96 30.30
N GLU A 166 -32.94 -24.38 31.36
CA GLU A 166 -34.39 -24.66 31.33
C GLU A 166 -35.19 -23.34 31.38
N GLU A 167 -34.91 -22.42 30.46
CA GLU A 167 -35.63 -21.16 30.32
C GLU A 167 -36.01 -20.93 28.85
N ASP A 168 -37.27 -20.53 28.64
CA ASP A 168 -37.76 -20.14 27.32
C ASP A 168 -37.40 -18.68 27.04
N PHE A 169 -37.06 -18.40 25.78
CA PHE A 169 -36.73 -17.07 25.30
C PHE A 169 -37.75 -16.63 24.25
N ALA A 170 -38.30 -15.43 24.41
CA ALA A 170 -39.21 -14.82 23.46
C ALA A 170 -38.43 -14.19 22.30
N VAL A 171 -38.78 -14.57 21.08
CA VAL A 171 -38.22 -14.05 19.84
C VAL A 171 -39.12 -12.94 19.31
N HIS A 172 -38.52 -11.79 19.04
CA HIS A 172 -39.19 -10.65 18.47
C HIS A 172 -38.54 -10.25 17.15
N ILE A 173 -39.35 -9.73 16.24
CA ILE A 173 -38.95 -9.34 14.89
C ILE A 173 -39.29 -7.88 14.62
N CYS A 174 -38.37 -7.17 13.98
CA CYS A 174 -38.60 -5.87 13.37
C CYS A 174 -38.53 -6.05 11.86
N HIS A 175 -39.57 -5.60 11.15
CA HIS A 175 -39.62 -5.68 9.70
C HIS A 175 -39.13 -4.39 9.06
N ARG A 176 -38.29 -4.51 8.03
CA ARG A 176 -37.84 -3.37 7.23
C ARG A 176 -39.00 -2.53 6.70
N HIS A 177 -40.08 -3.16 6.23
CA HIS A 177 -41.21 -2.47 5.60
C HIS A 177 -41.81 -1.37 6.49
N SER A 178 -41.76 -1.54 7.81
CA SER A 178 -42.26 -0.57 8.79
C SER A 178 -41.38 0.68 8.95
N HIS A 179 -40.14 0.67 8.45
CA HIS A 179 -39.14 1.72 8.66
C HIS A 179 -38.53 2.26 7.36
N TYR A 180 -38.32 1.41 6.35
CA TYR A 180 -37.67 1.74 5.08
C TYR A 180 -38.12 0.80 3.94
N PRO A 181 -39.37 0.95 3.45
CA PRO A 181 -40.02 0.01 2.54
C PRO A 181 -39.33 -0.11 1.17
N GLN A 182 -39.74 -1.15 0.43
CA GLN A 182 -39.36 -1.34 -0.97
C GLN A 182 -40.12 -0.34 -1.84
N LEU A 183 -39.41 0.27 -2.80
CA LEU A 183 -40.03 1.24 -3.69
C LEU A 183 -40.93 0.52 -4.70
N HIS A 184 -42.10 1.10 -4.97
CA HIS A 184 -42.93 0.64 -6.07
C HIS A 184 -42.37 1.20 -7.39
N VAL A 185 -42.17 0.35 -8.39
CA VAL A 185 -41.57 0.73 -9.68
C VAL A 185 -42.58 0.46 -10.79
N ARG A 186 -42.77 1.44 -11.68
CA ARG A 186 -43.68 1.38 -12.83
C ARG A 186 -43.13 2.14 -14.04
N LYS A 187 -43.76 1.97 -15.20
CA LYS A 187 -43.47 2.84 -16.36
C LYS A 187 -43.80 4.30 -16.03
N ALA A 188 -42.95 5.20 -16.50
CA ALA A 188 -43.12 6.64 -16.39
C ALA A 188 -44.31 7.11 -17.23
N ARG A 189 -45.00 8.14 -16.73
CA ARG A 189 -46.10 8.85 -17.39
C ARG A 189 -45.72 10.31 -17.50
N VAL A 190 -46.28 11.01 -18.48
CA VAL A 190 -45.94 12.43 -18.73
C VAL A 190 -46.23 13.30 -17.51
N GLU A 191 -47.23 12.95 -16.69
CA GLU A 191 -47.55 13.60 -15.40
C GLU A 191 -46.41 13.53 -14.37
N ASP A 192 -45.54 12.52 -14.42
CA ASP A 192 -44.41 12.37 -13.50
C ASP A 192 -43.32 13.45 -13.71
N HIS A 193 -43.38 14.18 -14.84
CA HIS A 193 -42.46 15.27 -15.15
C HIS A 193 -42.37 16.31 -14.03
N ASP A 194 -43.52 16.73 -13.50
CA ASP A 194 -43.61 17.78 -12.49
C ASP A 194 -42.97 17.37 -11.16
N ASP A 195 -43.06 16.08 -10.82
CA ASP A 195 -42.48 15.50 -9.61
C ASP A 195 -40.96 15.33 -9.73
N LEU A 196 -40.48 14.95 -10.92
CA LEU A 196 -39.08 14.62 -11.18
C LEU A 196 -38.22 15.86 -11.46
N MET A 197 -38.78 16.90 -12.06
CA MET A 197 -38.02 18.09 -12.43
C MET A 197 -37.30 18.76 -11.23
N PRO A 198 -37.94 18.92 -10.05
CA PRO A 198 -37.26 19.40 -8.85
C PRO A 198 -36.08 18.53 -8.42
N ILE A 199 -36.13 17.22 -8.65
CA ILE A 199 -35.03 16.30 -8.32
C ILE A 199 -33.87 16.53 -9.28
N PHE A 200 -34.12 16.60 -10.59
CA PHE A 200 -33.08 16.90 -11.59
C PHE A 200 -32.40 18.25 -11.35
N MET A 201 -33.18 19.31 -11.09
CA MET A 201 -32.65 20.66 -10.86
C MET A 201 -31.75 20.79 -9.62
N ARG A 202 -31.85 19.86 -8.66
CA ARG A 202 -30.92 19.83 -7.51
C ARG A 202 -29.53 19.35 -7.89
N TYR A 203 -29.43 18.51 -8.92
CA TYR A 203 -28.16 17.93 -9.36
C TYR A 203 -27.52 18.74 -10.48
N ASP A 204 -28.30 19.11 -11.51
CA ASP A 204 -27.76 19.80 -12.68
C ASP A 204 -28.84 20.59 -13.44
N THR A 205 -28.50 21.81 -13.88
CA THR A 205 -29.35 22.65 -14.76
C THR A 205 -28.99 22.49 -16.23
N ILE A 206 -27.84 21.88 -16.57
CA ILE A 206 -27.32 21.76 -17.94
C ILE A 206 -28.30 21.03 -18.86
N LEU A 207 -28.97 19.98 -18.38
CA LEU A 207 -29.94 19.24 -19.21
C LEU A 207 -31.12 20.12 -19.64
N LYS A 208 -31.60 20.98 -18.74
CA LYS A 208 -32.66 21.97 -19.03
C LYS A 208 -32.20 22.99 -20.06
N GLU A 209 -30.98 23.48 -19.89
CA GLU A 209 -30.38 24.47 -20.77
C GLU A 209 -30.11 23.91 -22.18
N THR A 210 -29.77 22.62 -22.26
CA THR A 210 -29.40 21.95 -23.51
C THR A 210 -30.62 21.47 -24.31
N TYR A 211 -31.60 20.85 -23.65
CA TYR A 211 -32.74 20.20 -24.32
C TYR A 211 -34.07 20.93 -24.10
N GLY A 212 -34.09 22.02 -23.33
CA GLY A 212 -35.30 22.79 -23.03
C GLY A 212 -36.06 22.28 -21.81
N GLU A 213 -37.12 23.00 -21.42
CA GLU A 213 -37.85 22.73 -20.17
C GLU A 213 -38.62 21.40 -20.19
N TYR A 214 -39.00 20.90 -21.37
CA TYR A 214 -39.86 19.73 -21.53
C TYR A 214 -39.12 18.43 -21.91
N PHE A 215 -37.77 18.43 -21.87
CA PHE A 215 -36.97 17.29 -22.35
C PHE A 215 -37.37 15.94 -21.71
N LEU A 216 -37.71 15.94 -20.41
CA LEU A 216 -38.10 14.74 -19.70
C LEU A 216 -39.49 14.25 -20.13
N ALA A 217 -40.42 15.18 -20.41
CA ALA A 217 -41.74 14.84 -20.92
C ALA A 217 -41.64 14.23 -22.32
N GLU A 218 -40.81 14.82 -23.20
CA GLU A 218 -40.55 14.29 -24.54
C GLU A 218 -39.91 12.89 -24.49
N LEU A 219 -38.96 12.66 -23.58
CA LEU A 219 -38.34 11.34 -23.37
C LEU A 219 -39.34 10.29 -22.88
N ILE A 220 -40.26 10.68 -21.99
CA ILE A 220 -41.32 9.80 -21.49
C ILE A 220 -42.36 9.51 -22.58
N GLU A 221 -42.68 10.49 -23.42
CA GLU A 221 -43.63 10.33 -24.53
C GLU A 221 -43.04 9.47 -25.67
N ALA A 222 -41.73 9.54 -25.90
CA ALA A 222 -41.01 8.79 -26.93
C ALA A 222 -40.69 7.32 -26.58
N GLN A 223 -41.31 6.75 -25.55
CA GLN A 223 -41.12 5.33 -25.20
C GLN A 223 -41.61 4.40 -26.32
N ASP A 224 -40.81 3.38 -26.65
CA ASP A 224 -41.11 2.37 -27.67
C ASP A 224 -40.65 0.96 -27.23
N GLU A 225 -40.49 0.02 -28.15
CA GLU A 225 -40.01 -1.34 -27.81
C GLU A 225 -38.53 -1.34 -27.36
N GLU A 226 -37.73 -0.39 -27.86
CA GLU A 226 -36.29 -0.30 -27.62
C GLU A 226 -35.93 0.61 -26.45
N ASN A 227 -36.76 1.63 -26.16
CA ASN A 227 -36.54 2.71 -25.20
C ASN A 227 -37.69 2.77 -24.19
N HIS A 228 -37.38 2.61 -22.90
CA HIS A 228 -38.39 2.69 -21.84
C HIS A 228 -37.96 3.69 -20.77
N ALA A 229 -38.93 4.39 -20.20
CA ALA A 229 -38.75 5.29 -19.07
C ALA A 229 -39.49 4.71 -17.86
N VAL A 230 -38.81 4.64 -16.72
CA VAL A 230 -39.27 3.96 -15.51
C VAL A 230 -39.17 4.91 -14.33
N VAL A 231 -40.17 4.91 -13.44
CA VAL A 231 -40.16 5.70 -12.20
C VAL A 231 -40.32 4.80 -10.99
N CYS A 232 -39.79 5.25 -9.86
CA CYS A 232 -40.17 4.74 -8.56
C CYS A 232 -41.06 5.77 -7.84
N GLU A 233 -42.13 5.31 -7.21
CA GLU A 233 -43.08 6.18 -6.52
C GLU A 233 -43.21 5.86 -5.03
N VAL A 234 -43.44 6.89 -4.24
CA VAL A 234 -43.77 6.81 -2.82
C VAL A 234 -45.01 7.67 -2.60
N GLU A 235 -46.07 7.07 -2.06
CA GLU A 235 -47.34 7.76 -1.78
C GLU A 235 -47.94 8.48 -3.01
N GLY A 236 -47.69 7.95 -4.22
CA GLY A 236 -48.21 8.47 -5.48
C GLY A 236 -47.35 9.57 -6.13
N THR A 237 -46.25 9.97 -5.49
CA THR A 237 -45.28 10.94 -6.04
C THR A 237 -44.07 10.21 -6.61
N ALA A 238 -43.64 10.56 -7.82
CA ALA A 238 -42.42 10.01 -8.39
C ALA A 238 -41.17 10.54 -7.66
N VAL A 239 -40.33 9.65 -7.14
CA VAL A 239 -39.13 10.00 -6.34
C VAL A 239 -37.82 9.57 -6.98
N GLY A 240 -37.89 8.95 -8.15
CA GLY A 240 -36.73 8.58 -8.96
C GLY A 240 -37.13 8.15 -10.36
N PHE A 241 -36.18 8.22 -11.28
CA PHE A 241 -36.37 8.02 -12.71
C PHE A 241 -35.19 7.26 -13.32
N MET A 242 -35.48 6.37 -14.27
CA MET A 242 -34.48 5.63 -15.05
C MET A 242 -34.94 5.50 -16.51
N SER A 243 -34.12 5.96 -17.45
CA SER A 243 -34.29 5.75 -18.89
C SER A 243 -33.36 4.63 -19.36
N VAL A 244 -33.90 3.67 -20.11
CA VAL A 244 -33.16 2.48 -20.57
C VAL A 244 -33.36 2.23 -22.06
N CYS A 245 -32.30 1.76 -22.73
CA CYS A 245 -32.28 1.53 -24.18
C CYS A 245 -31.60 0.21 -24.54
N SER A 246 -32.20 -0.57 -25.44
CA SER A 246 -31.62 -1.83 -25.93
C SER A 246 -30.49 -1.67 -26.96
N ARG A 247 -30.31 -0.47 -27.55
CA ARG A 247 -29.28 -0.20 -28.56
C ARG A 247 -27.92 0.10 -27.92
N VAL A 248 -27.12 -0.94 -27.73
CA VAL A 248 -25.75 -0.85 -27.22
C VAL A 248 -24.72 -1.01 -28.36
N ASN A 249 -23.74 -0.11 -28.44
CA ASN A 249 -22.64 -0.23 -29.43
C ASN A 249 -21.62 -1.29 -28.98
N MET A 250 -21.94 -2.56 -29.24
CA MET A 250 -21.11 -3.70 -28.83
C MET A 250 -19.70 -3.67 -29.43
N GLN A 251 -19.56 -3.21 -30.68
CA GLN A 251 -18.26 -3.13 -31.34
C GLN A 251 -17.31 -2.20 -30.58
N LEU A 252 -17.78 -1.00 -30.21
CA LEU A 252 -17.00 -0.07 -29.42
C LEU A 252 -16.61 -0.67 -28.05
N LEU A 253 -17.53 -1.39 -27.40
CA LEU A 253 -17.23 -2.01 -26.11
C LEU A 253 -16.18 -3.13 -26.23
N HIS A 254 -16.25 -3.98 -27.27
CA HIS A 254 -15.25 -5.03 -27.54
C HIS A 254 -13.86 -4.46 -27.88
N GLU A 255 -13.80 -3.27 -28.48
CA GLU A 255 -12.54 -2.59 -28.80
C GLU A 255 -11.88 -1.96 -27.55
N CYS A 256 -12.68 -1.57 -26.56
CA CYS A 256 -12.27 -0.74 -25.43
C CYS A 256 -12.12 -1.48 -24.10
N PHE A 257 -12.84 -2.58 -23.85
CA PHE A 257 -12.91 -3.23 -22.53
C PHE A 257 -12.68 -4.74 -22.59
N ASP A 258 -12.04 -5.30 -21.56
CA ASP A 258 -11.95 -6.74 -21.36
C ASP A 258 -13.30 -7.29 -20.87
N LEU A 259 -14.10 -7.71 -21.84
CA LEU A 259 -15.41 -8.33 -21.63
C LEU A 259 -15.34 -9.87 -21.60
N GLY A 260 -14.14 -10.46 -21.62
CA GLY A 260 -13.92 -11.91 -21.54
C GLY A 260 -14.70 -12.62 -20.43
N PRO A 261 -14.68 -12.11 -19.18
CA PRO A 261 -15.41 -12.71 -18.07
C PRO A 261 -16.94 -12.80 -18.24
N PHE A 262 -17.52 -12.03 -19.18
CA PHE A 262 -18.95 -12.01 -19.48
C PHE A 262 -19.26 -12.39 -20.93
N HIS A 263 -18.35 -13.13 -21.58
CA HIS A 263 -18.50 -13.59 -22.96
C HIS A 263 -18.83 -12.47 -23.96
N GLY A 264 -18.20 -11.31 -23.78
CA GLY A 264 -18.43 -10.16 -24.66
C GLY A 264 -19.79 -9.49 -24.51
N LEU A 265 -20.58 -9.80 -23.47
CA LEU A 265 -21.99 -9.40 -23.33
C LEU A 265 -22.88 -9.89 -24.48
N CYS A 266 -22.44 -10.95 -25.16
CA CYS A 266 -23.13 -11.61 -26.25
C CYS A 266 -23.62 -13.00 -25.80
N PHE A 267 -24.63 -13.52 -26.49
CA PHE A 267 -24.96 -14.94 -26.36
C PHE A 267 -23.83 -15.79 -26.98
N PRO A 268 -23.42 -16.91 -26.36
CA PRO A 268 -22.41 -17.78 -26.96
C PRO A 268 -22.80 -18.27 -28.36
N HIS A 269 -21.86 -18.22 -29.29
CA HIS A 269 -22.03 -18.64 -30.67
C HIS A 269 -20.92 -19.64 -31.08
N PRO A 270 -21.21 -20.66 -31.90
CA PRO A 270 -20.21 -21.65 -32.32
C PRO A 270 -18.98 -21.06 -33.03
N ASP A 271 -19.18 -19.94 -33.74
CA ASP A 271 -18.13 -19.23 -34.48
C ASP A 271 -17.36 -18.21 -33.63
N ASP A 272 -17.55 -18.19 -32.30
CA ASP A 272 -16.77 -17.35 -31.40
C ASP A 272 -15.30 -17.80 -31.37
N VAL A 273 -14.38 -16.84 -31.38
CA VAL A 273 -12.94 -17.10 -31.26
C VAL A 273 -12.49 -16.59 -29.90
N LEU A 274 -12.37 -17.49 -28.93
CA LEU A 274 -12.09 -17.15 -27.52
C LEU A 274 -10.62 -17.38 -27.12
N GLU A 275 -9.89 -18.15 -27.91
CA GLU A 275 -8.48 -18.47 -27.68
C GLU A 275 -7.64 -18.10 -28.91
N SER A 276 -6.38 -17.76 -28.68
CA SER A 276 -5.42 -17.53 -29.76
C SER A 276 -5.17 -18.84 -30.52
N PRO A 277 -5.31 -18.87 -31.86
CA PRO A 277 -4.97 -20.05 -32.65
C PRO A 277 -3.51 -20.46 -32.40
N GLN A 278 -3.30 -21.69 -31.88
CA GLN A 278 -2.00 -22.19 -31.43
C GLN A 278 -0.91 -22.15 -32.54
N ASP A 279 -1.29 -22.09 -33.82
CA ASP A 279 -0.38 -22.07 -34.98
C ASP A 279 0.40 -20.75 -35.20
N LEU A 280 0.02 -19.64 -34.56
CA LEU A 280 0.76 -18.37 -34.72
C LEU A 280 2.09 -18.34 -33.96
N SER A 281 2.25 -19.18 -32.94
CA SER A 281 3.48 -19.25 -32.13
C SER A 281 4.66 -19.92 -32.86
N VAL A 282 4.39 -20.86 -33.77
CA VAL A 282 5.41 -21.63 -34.50
C VAL A 282 5.82 -20.93 -35.81
N ARG A 283 4.93 -20.16 -36.44
CA ARG A 283 5.28 -19.39 -37.65
C ARG A 283 6.03 -18.09 -37.36
N ARG A 284 5.73 -17.40 -36.25
CA ARG A 284 6.46 -16.18 -35.87
C ARG A 284 7.91 -16.45 -35.48
N SER A 285 8.22 -17.64 -34.95
CA SER A 285 9.59 -18.02 -34.64
C SER A 285 10.43 -18.18 -35.91
N GLN A 286 9.85 -18.65 -37.01
CA GLN A 286 10.55 -18.73 -38.31
C GLN A 286 10.63 -17.37 -39.04
N ASP A 287 9.58 -16.53 -38.96
CA ASP A 287 9.59 -15.20 -39.58
C ASP A 287 10.42 -14.16 -38.81
N ALA A 288 10.61 -14.32 -37.50
CA ALA A 288 11.50 -13.48 -36.70
C ALA A 288 12.99 -13.78 -36.94
N GLU A 289 13.34 -15.04 -37.24
CA GLU A 289 14.70 -15.41 -37.67
C GLU A 289 15.00 -14.91 -39.09
N LEU A 290 14.01 -14.83 -39.98
CA LEU A 290 14.17 -14.32 -41.35
C LEU A 290 14.16 -12.79 -41.48
N ARG A 291 13.63 -12.05 -40.49
CA ARG A 291 13.60 -10.56 -40.51
C ARG A 291 14.81 -9.88 -39.85
N SER A 292 15.67 -10.62 -39.16
CA SER A 292 16.87 -10.07 -38.51
C SER A 292 18.13 -10.04 -39.39
N SER A 293 18.03 -10.44 -40.66
CA SER A 293 19.18 -10.60 -41.56
C SER A 293 19.01 -10.00 -42.96
N SER A 294 18.48 -8.77 -43.12
CA SER A 294 18.59 -8.06 -44.41
C SER A 294 18.27 -6.56 -44.34
N GLN A 295 19.29 -5.72 -44.13
CA GLN A 295 19.45 -4.32 -44.57
C GLN A 295 20.77 -3.80 -43.96
N GLY A 296 21.85 -3.50 -44.68
CA GLY A 296 22.16 -3.62 -46.09
C GLY A 296 23.67 -3.49 -46.29
N SER A 297 24.22 -4.22 -47.28
CA SER A 297 25.55 -4.00 -47.86
C SER A 297 25.56 -4.69 -49.22
N GLN A 298 25.39 -3.91 -50.29
CA GLN A 298 25.53 -4.38 -51.67
C GLN A 298 26.99 -4.71 -51.96
N LYS A 299 27.30 -5.93 -52.44
CA LYS A 299 28.33 -6.22 -53.47
C LYS A 299 28.33 -7.72 -53.87
N ILE A 300 27.98 -7.96 -55.15
CA ILE A 300 28.69 -8.81 -56.15
C ILE A 300 28.96 -10.29 -55.74
N VAL A 301 28.15 -11.29 -56.14
CA VAL A 301 28.05 -12.08 -57.42
C VAL A 301 28.57 -13.53 -57.24
N GLU A 302 27.87 -14.47 -57.90
CA GLU A 302 28.17 -15.91 -58.19
C GLU A 302 28.00 -16.93 -57.04
N GLU A 303 26.96 -17.78 -56.97
CA GLU A 303 26.44 -18.89 -57.83
C GLU A 303 26.93 -20.31 -57.42
N LEU A 304 26.00 -21.29 -57.56
CA LEU A 304 26.07 -22.76 -57.42
C LEU A 304 25.58 -23.34 -56.07
N GLN A 305 24.32 -23.78 -55.88
CA GLN A 305 23.57 -24.96 -56.41
C GLN A 305 24.14 -26.34 -56.00
N GLU A 306 23.54 -27.01 -54.99
CA GLU A 306 22.62 -28.18 -55.12
C GLU A 306 22.45 -28.99 -53.79
N PRO A 307 21.24 -29.52 -53.46
CA PRO A 307 20.94 -30.27 -52.23
C PRO A 307 20.62 -31.77 -52.45
N VAL A 308 20.85 -32.65 -51.46
CA VAL A 308 20.32 -34.04 -51.42
C VAL A 308 20.03 -34.53 -49.98
N SER A 309 18.73 -34.81 -49.75
CA SER A 309 17.96 -35.70 -48.85
C SER A 309 18.49 -36.36 -47.54
N PRO A 310 17.57 -36.65 -46.57
CA PRO A 310 17.84 -37.29 -45.26
C PRO A 310 17.61 -38.81 -45.25
N ASP A 311 18.19 -39.52 -44.29
CA ASP A 311 17.62 -40.71 -43.61
C ASP A 311 18.58 -41.26 -42.54
N THR A 312 18.01 -41.95 -41.54
CA THR A 312 18.53 -43.09 -40.74
C THR A 312 18.56 -42.90 -39.21
N MET A 313 17.75 -43.74 -38.56
CA MET A 313 17.59 -44.03 -37.13
C MET A 313 18.80 -44.74 -36.49
N GLU A 314 18.79 -44.79 -35.15
CA GLU A 314 19.15 -45.92 -34.24
C GLU A 314 20.20 -45.66 -33.14
N ASN A 315 19.68 -45.62 -31.90
CA ASN A 315 20.11 -46.30 -30.66
C ASN A 315 21.59 -46.42 -30.28
N ILE A 316 21.96 -45.79 -29.14
CA ILE A 316 22.97 -46.31 -28.20
C ILE A 316 22.49 -46.11 -26.76
N GLN A 317 22.22 -47.24 -26.06
CA GLN A 317 22.14 -47.35 -24.60
C GLN A 317 23.56 -47.37 -23.99
N GLY A 318 23.76 -46.71 -22.85
CA GLY A 318 24.99 -46.80 -22.05
C GLY A 318 24.74 -46.44 -20.58
N ASN A 319 24.69 -47.48 -19.74
CA ASN A 319 24.55 -47.45 -18.27
C ASN A 319 25.71 -46.75 -17.55
N ILE A 320 25.44 -46.01 -16.46
CA ILE A 320 26.28 -46.01 -15.25
C ILE A 320 25.36 -45.93 -14.00
N ALA A 321 25.44 -46.96 -13.16
CA ALA A 321 24.81 -47.09 -11.85
C ALA A 321 25.90 -47.16 -10.76
N ARG A 322 25.64 -46.58 -9.58
CA ARG A 322 26.04 -46.99 -8.21
C ARG A 322 26.20 -45.77 -7.31
N GLU A 323 25.35 -45.65 -6.28
CA GLU A 323 25.75 -45.58 -4.87
C GLU A 323 24.51 -45.41 -3.97
N ALA A 324 24.21 -46.47 -3.23
CA ALA A 324 23.32 -46.53 -2.08
C ALA A 324 23.86 -47.64 -1.16
N ALA A 325 24.21 -47.32 0.09
CA ALA A 325 24.21 -48.20 1.27
C ALA A 325 24.96 -47.56 2.46
N SER A 326 24.46 -47.83 3.68
CA SER A 326 25.00 -47.56 5.03
C SER A 326 24.76 -46.13 5.57
N GLU A 327 24.19 -45.88 6.75
CA GLU A 327 24.15 -46.65 8.01
C GLU A 327 22.79 -46.54 8.76
N GLU A 328 22.35 -47.67 9.31
CA GLU A 328 21.30 -47.81 10.34
C GLU A 328 21.93 -48.06 11.72
N ALA A 329 21.15 -47.75 12.76
CA ALA A 329 21.16 -48.30 14.13
C ALA A 329 22.05 -47.61 15.19
N LEU A 330 21.40 -47.04 16.23
CA LEU A 330 21.34 -47.64 17.58
C LEU A 330 20.35 -46.90 18.50
N THR A 331 19.55 -47.71 19.20
CA THR A 331 18.35 -47.40 20.00
C THR A 331 18.60 -47.32 21.52
N ALA A 332 17.72 -46.57 22.19
CA ALA A 332 17.11 -46.81 23.52
C ALA A 332 17.93 -46.63 24.82
N VAL A 333 17.45 -45.77 25.73
CA VAL A 333 17.00 -46.10 27.12
C VAL A 333 16.11 -44.97 27.67
N GLN A 334 15.04 -45.38 28.36
CA GLN A 334 13.89 -44.66 28.92
C GLN A 334 14.21 -43.91 30.24
N SER A 335 13.53 -42.78 30.53
CA SER A 335 12.54 -42.64 31.63
C SER A 335 12.31 -41.18 32.10
N GLY A 336 11.06 -40.72 32.04
CA GLY A 336 10.39 -39.97 33.13
C GLY A 336 10.39 -38.44 33.13
N ASN A 337 9.28 -37.85 32.64
CA ASN A 337 8.44 -36.80 33.25
C ASN A 337 8.11 -35.57 32.36
N VAL A 338 6.85 -35.55 31.90
CA VAL A 338 5.91 -34.42 31.77
C VAL A 338 6.47 -33.09 31.23
N SER A 339 6.37 -32.89 29.92
CA SER A 339 6.36 -31.55 29.28
C SER A 339 5.76 -31.63 27.86
N GLU A 340 5.26 -30.47 27.43
CA GLU A 340 4.41 -30.09 26.29
C GLU A 340 4.69 -30.76 24.91
N PRO A 341 3.72 -30.76 23.97
CA PRO A 341 3.95 -31.30 22.63
C PRO A 341 4.88 -30.37 21.84
N GLU A 342 6.16 -30.75 21.76
CA GLU A 342 7.07 -30.35 20.70
C GLU A 342 6.78 -31.21 19.46
N ASP A 343 6.01 -30.69 18.51
CA ASP A 343 6.00 -31.17 17.13
C ASP A 343 7.10 -30.44 16.34
N ILE A 344 8.30 -31.02 16.42
CA ILE A 344 9.14 -31.49 15.30
C ILE A 344 9.16 -30.56 14.07
N GLU A 345 10.14 -29.65 13.98
CA GLU A 345 11.46 -29.87 13.36
C GLU A 345 11.44 -30.41 11.91
N LYS A 346 11.52 -29.47 10.96
CA LYS A 346 12.35 -29.55 9.74
C LYS A 346 12.46 -28.15 9.13
N LEU A 347 13.32 -27.29 9.72
CA LEU A 347 13.94 -26.12 9.08
C LEU A 347 14.83 -25.40 10.12
N SER A 348 15.83 -26.13 10.61
CA SER A 348 16.93 -25.55 11.38
C SER A 348 18.16 -26.44 11.21
N ASP A 349 18.80 -26.32 10.06
CA ASP A 349 20.20 -26.69 9.82
C ASP A 349 20.67 -25.98 8.55
N ILE A 350 20.85 -24.66 8.64
CA ILE A 350 21.90 -23.99 7.87
C ILE A 350 22.73 -23.24 8.88
N SER A 351 23.55 -24.02 9.59
CA SER A 351 24.74 -23.51 10.26
C SER A 351 25.58 -22.76 9.21
N THR A 352 25.92 -21.53 9.55
CA THR A 352 27.24 -20.91 9.34
C THR A 352 28.27 -21.84 8.69
N GLY A 353 28.29 -21.84 7.36
CA GLY A 353 29.19 -22.67 6.55
C GLY A 353 29.35 -22.10 5.15
N TYR A 354 30.32 -21.19 5.01
CA TYR A 354 30.88 -20.81 3.71
C TYR A 354 31.51 -22.05 3.06
N ALA A 355 30.96 -22.56 1.93
CA ALA A 355 31.72 -23.19 0.84
C ALA A 355 30.83 -23.83 -0.24
N GLN A 356 31.13 -23.46 -1.49
CA GLN A 356 31.17 -24.31 -2.69
C GLN A 356 29.93 -25.14 -3.07
N TYR A 357 29.06 -24.56 -3.92
CA TYR A 357 28.36 -25.36 -4.94
C TYR A 357 28.87 -25.00 -6.33
N HIS A 358 29.46 -26.03 -6.95
CA HIS A 358 30.08 -26.07 -8.26
C HIS A 358 29.05 -26.03 -9.41
N HIS A 359 29.46 -25.36 -10.49
CA HIS A 359 29.16 -25.60 -11.90
C HIS A 359 27.76 -26.14 -12.27
N VAL A 360 26.88 -25.24 -12.72
CA VAL A 360 25.94 -25.55 -13.79
C VAL A 360 26.43 -24.90 -15.07
N SER A 361 26.58 -25.74 -16.08
CA SER A 361 27.21 -25.53 -17.38
C SER A 361 26.70 -24.29 -18.12
N SER A 362 27.66 -23.55 -18.69
CA SER A 362 27.45 -22.56 -19.74
C SER A 362 26.88 -23.23 -20.99
N ARG A 363 25.64 -22.90 -21.35
CA ARG A 363 25.09 -23.01 -22.72
C ARG A 363 23.73 -22.29 -22.75
N SER A 364 23.60 -21.35 -23.69
CA SER A 364 22.39 -20.57 -24.03
C SER A 364 22.03 -19.38 -23.14
N LEU A 365 22.87 -18.33 -23.16
CA LEU A 365 22.47 -16.96 -22.82
C LEU A 365 22.78 -16.05 -24.02
N ALA A 366 22.05 -16.28 -25.10
CA ALA A 366 21.94 -15.35 -26.22
C ALA A 366 20.45 -15.00 -26.35
N SER A 367 20.16 -13.70 -26.51
CA SER A 367 18.85 -13.04 -26.60
C SER A 367 17.93 -13.10 -25.35
N LEU A 368 18.22 -12.26 -24.35
CA LEU A 368 17.15 -11.69 -23.52
C LEU A 368 16.61 -10.46 -24.24
N VAL A 369 15.87 -10.70 -25.32
CA VAL A 369 14.85 -9.77 -25.78
C VAL A 369 13.79 -9.79 -24.67
N LEU A 370 13.54 -8.65 -24.03
CA LEU A 370 12.34 -8.47 -23.20
C LEU A 370 11.20 -9.11 -23.98
N PRO A 371 10.42 -10.04 -23.41
CA PRO A 371 9.28 -10.57 -24.15
C PRO A 371 8.50 -9.35 -24.63
N GLU A 372 8.42 -9.16 -25.95
CA GLU A 372 7.41 -8.28 -26.52
C GLU A 372 6.13 -8.67 -25.79
N GLU A 373 5.47 -7.68 -25.17
CA GLU A 373 4.23 -7.94 -24.45
C GLU A 373 3.37 -8.84 -25.33
N PRO A 374 2.91 -10.00 -24.81
CA PRO A 374 2.12 -10.89 -25.64
C PRO A 374 0.96 -10.06 -26.15
N VAL A 375 0.93 -9.79 -27.46
CA VAL A 375 -0.15 -9.03 -28.10
C VAL A 375 -1.44 -9.63 -27.58
N HIS A 376 -2.14 -8.91 -26.71
CA HIS A 376 -3.26 -9.46 -25.97
C HIS A 376 -4.28 -9.94 -27.00
N PHE A 377 -4.47 -11.25 -27.05
CA PHE A 377 -5.48 -11.85 -27.92
C PHE A 377 -6.83 -11.23 -27.54
N ARG A 378 -7.48 -10.60 -28.53
CA ARG A 378 -8.82 -10.05 -28.37
C ARG A 378 -9.82 -11.09 -28.85
N PRO A 379 -10.67 -11.62 -27.97
CA PRO A 379 -11.73 -12.53 -28.39
C PRO A 379 -12.66 -11.88 -29.42
N ILE A 380 -13.18 -12.68 -30.34
CA ILE A 380 -14.17 -12.25 -31.34
C ILE A 380 -15.49 -12.93 -31.02
N TYR A 381 -16.50 -12.13 -30.68
CA TYR A 381 -17.85 -12.59 -30.39
C TYR A 381 -18.76 -12.39 -31.60
N ARG A 382 -19.47 -13.45 -32.01
CA ARG A 382 -20.38 -13.49 -33.17
C ARG A 382 -21.85 -13.58 -32.77
N GLY A 383 -22.14 -13.87 -31.51
CA GLY A 383 -23.51 -13.93 -31.01
C GLY A 383 -24.21 -12.59 -30.93
N ALA A 384 -25.55 -12.64 -30.85
CA ALA A 384 -26.39 -11.45 -30.69
C ALA A 384 -26.14 -10.74 -29.34
N SER A 385 -26.36 -9.43 -29.30
CA SER A 385 -26.25 -8.63 -28.08
C SER A 385 -27.26 -9.10 -27.03
N ALA A 386 -26.74 -9.43 -25.85
CA ALA A 386 -27.51 -9.77 -24.67
C ALA A 386 -27.62 -8.60 -23.68
N ALA A 387 -27.28 -7.38 -24.10
CA ALA A 387 -27.21 -6.19 -23.25
C ALA A 387 -28.22 -5.09 -23.62
N PHE A 388 -28.66 -4.33 -22.62
CA PHE A 388 -29.27 -3.00 -22.75
C PHE A 388 -28.49 -2.01 -21.85
N CYS A 389 -28.69 -0.71 -22.01
CA CYS A 389 -28.02 0.33 -21.22
C CYS A 389 -28.97 1.25 -20.46
N ILE A 390 -28.49 1.82 -19.36
CA ILE A 390 -29.11 2.96 -18.68
C ILE A 390 -28.56 4.24 -19.31
N GLN A 391 -29.45 5.10 -19.80
CA GLN A 391 -29.10 6.38 -20.43
C GLN A 391 -29.15 7.55 -19.45
N LEU A 392 -30.16 7.56 -18.56
CA LEU A 392 -30.39 8.59 -17.56
C LEU A 392 -30.88 7.94 -16.27
N PHE A 393 -30.38 8.39 -15.13
CA PHE A 393 -30.78 7.91 -13.82
C PHE A 393 -30.76 9.07 -12.81
N CYS A 394 -31.83 9.20 -12.03
CA CYS A 394 -31.86 10.08 -10.86
C CYS A 394 -32.78 9.47 -9.79
N ILE A 395 -32.50 9.78 -8.52
CA ILE A 395 -33.32 9.36 -7.40
C ILE A 395 -33.11 10.36 -6.25
N ASP A 396 -34.15 10.67 -5.49
CA ASP A 396 -33.99 11.51 -4.29
C ASP A 396 -33.08 10.80 -3.27
N GLU A 397 -32.13 11.55 -2.69
CA GLU A 397 -31.11 11.10 -1.73
C GLU A 397 -31.69 10.30 -0.55
N LYS A 398 -32.95 10.57 -0.17
CA LYS A 398 -33.65 9.80 0.89
C LYS A 398 -33.85 8.34 0.51
N TYR A 399 -34.02 8.05 -0.78
CA TYR A 399 -34.36 6.73 -1.30
C TYR A 399 -33.22 6.07 -2.09
N GLU A 400 -32.06 6.72 -2.21
CA GLU A 400 -30.94 6.27 -3.03
C GLU A 400 -30.49 4.82 -2.72
N ALA A 401 -30.50 4.42 -1.44
CA ALA A 401 -30.16 3.06 -1.00
C ALA A 401 -31.12 1.97 -1.52
N ARG A 402 -32.25 2.35 -2.12
CA ARG A 402 -33.23 1.47 -2.76
C ARG A 402 -33.16 1.46 -4.28
N SER A 403 -32.20 2.16 -4.88
CA SER A 403 -32.05 2.25 -6.33
C SER A 403 -32.00 0.90 -7.06
N LEU A 404 -31.55 -0.18 -6.42
CA LEU A 404 -31.57 -1.53 -7.01
C LEU A 404 -32.99 -2.06 -7.27
N ASP A 405 -34.03 -1.52 -6.62
CA ASP A 405 -35.42 -1.93 -6.83
C ASP A 405 -35.89 -1.72 -8.28
N PHE A 406 -35.29 -0.78 -9.01
CA PHE A 406 -35.56 -0.58 -10.44
C PHE A 406 -35.27 -1.83 -11.28
N MET A 407 -34.22 -2.58 -10.93
CA MET A 407 -33.63 -3.56 -11.83
C MET A 407 -34.58 -4.73 -12.15
N ASN A 408 -35.35 -5.22 -11.18
CA ASN A 408 -36.32 -6.30 -11.43
C ASN A 408 -37.35 -5.90 -12.49
N PHE A 409 -37.86 -4.68 -12.40
CA PHE A 409 -38.83 -4.15 -13.36
C PHE A 409 -38.18 -3.93 -14.73
N VAL A 410 -36.99 -3.32 -14.77
CA VAL A 410 -36.27 -3.04 -16.01
C VAL A 410 -35.91 -4.31 -16.78
N PHE A 411 -35.40 -5.36 -16.11
CA PHE A 411 -35.14 -6.66 -16.78
C PHE A 411 -36.43 -7.36 -17.23
N SER A 412 -37.60 -7.03 -16.65
CA SER A 412 -38.88 -7.54 -17.14
C SER A 412 -39.31 -6.89 -18.47
N LEU A 413 -38.87 -5.66 -18.73
CA LEU A 413 -39.12 -4.97 -20.00
C LEU A 413 -38.27 -5.55 -21.15
N PHE A 414 -37.06 -6.02 -20.84
CA PHE A 414 -36.13 -6.66 -21.80
C PHE A 414 -35.91 -8.13 -21.47
N SER A 415 -36.96 -8.94 -21.65
CA SER A 415 -36.94 -10.36 -21.25
C SER A 415 -35.87 -11.22 -21.94
N ASP A 416 -35.42 -10.81 -23.14
CA ASP A 416 -34.39 -11.45 -23.97
C ASP A 416 -32.96 -10.97 -23.66
N LYS A 417 -32.79 -10.04 -22.73
CA LYS A 417 -31.48 -9.49 -22.35
C LYS A 417 -31.05 -9.99 -20.97
N ASN A 418 -29.75 -10.22 -20.83
CA ASN A 418 -29.12 -10.72 -19.61
C ASN A 418 -28.26 -9.69 -18.91
N PHE A 419 -27.84 -8.63 -19.61
CA PHE A 419 -26.92 -7.61 -19.07
C PHE A 419 -27.54 -6.21 -19.12
N CYS A 420 -27.33 -5.45 -18.05
CA CYS A 420 -27.54 -4.02 -17.99
C CYS A 420 -26.18 -3.32 -17.91
N VAL A 421 -25.99 -2.29 -18.72
CA VAL A 421 -24.73 -1.56 -18.85
C VAL A 421 -24.96 -0.09 -18.52
N ILE A 422 -24.00 0.55 -17.85
CA ILE A 422 -24.00 1.99 -17.64
C ILE A 422 -22.56 2.50 -17.75
N SER A 423 -22.39 3.63 -18.44
CA SER A 423 -21.11 4.33 -18.51
C SER A 423 -21.15 5.60 -17.66
N LEU A 424 -20.09 5.85 -16.90
CA LEU A 424 -19.99 7.01 -16.00
C LEU A 424 -18.65 7.72 -16.21
N PRO A 425 -18.59 9.06 -16.17
CA PRO A 425 -17.33 9.80 -16.12
C PRO A 425 -16.46 9.37 -14.93
N HIS A 426 -15.14 9.39 -15.09
CA HIS A 426 -14.18 8.94 -14.06
C HIS A 426 -14.25 9.71 -12.73
N LEU A 427 -14.76 10.94 -12.74
CA LEU A 427 -14.86 11.78 -11.55
C LEU A 427 -16.21 11.64 -10.83
N THR A 428 -17.15 10.87 -11.38
CA THR A 428 -18.45 10.62 -10.74
C THR A 428 -18.28 9.65 -9.56
N PRO A 429 -18.66 10.03 -8.32
CA PRO A 429 -18.63 9.13 -7.17
C PRO A 429 -19.53 7.90 -7.36
N GLU A 430 -19.16 6.76 -6.77
CA GLU A 430 -20.01 5.57 -6.81
C GLU A 430 -21.26 5.73 -5.92
N PHE A 431 -22.44 5.83 -6.54
CA PHE A 431 -23.75 5.86 -5.89
C PHE A 431 -24.31 4.45 -5.59
N PHE A 432 -25.35 4.32 -4.77
CA PHE A 432 -25.81 3.00 -4.27
C PHE A 432 -26.13 1.97 -5.37
N LEU A 433 -26.68 2.38 -6.52
CA LEU A 433 -26.98 1.45 -7.62
C LEU A 433 -25.69 0.84 -8.19
N ILE A 434 -24.68 1.68 -8.45
CA ILE A 434 -23.45 1.27 -9.14
C ILE A 434 -22.59 0.32 -8.29
N GLN A 435 -22.72 0.38 -6.96
CA GLN A 435 -22.02 -0.52 -6.04
C GLN A 435 -22.39 -2.00 -6.26
N ASN A 436 -23.52 -2.29 -6.92
CA ASN A 436 -23.95 -3.63 -7.28
C ASN A 436 -23.40 -4.10 -8.64
N PHE A 437 -22.90 -3.17 -9.47
CA PHE A 437 -22.39 -3.45 -10.81
C PHE A 437 -20.90 -3.82 -10.75
N VAL A 438 -20.44 -4.56 -11.76
CA VAL A 438 -19.04 -4.89 -11.96
C VAL A 438 -18.42 -3.84 -12.88
N LYS A 439 -17.45 -3.08 -12.35
CA LYS A 439 -16.58 -2.23 -13.18
C LYS A 439 -15.73 -3.09 -14.12
N MET A 440 -15.78 -2.82 -15.41
CA MET A 440 -15.00 -3.52 -16.43
C MET A 440 -13.60 -2.93 -16.54
N VAL A 441 -12.62 -3.79 -16.82
CA VAL A 441 -11.23 -3.37 -17.03
C VAL A 441 -11.09 -2.83 -18.46
N PRO A 442 -10.70 -1.57 -18.66
CA PRO A 442 -10.39 -1.07 -20.00
C PRO A 442 -9.11 -1.72 -20.52
N PHE A 443 -9.03 -1.96 -21.83
CA PHE A 443 -7.76 -2.32 -22.47
C PHE A 443 -6.80 -1.12 -22.44
N ASN A 444 -5.49 -1.39 -22.49
CA ASN A 444 -4.45 -0.35 -22.48
C ASN A 444 -4.61 0.69 -23.63
N THR A 445 -5.26 0.31 -24.73
CA THR A 445 -5.53 1.19 -25.88
C THR A 445 -6.84 1.98 -25.77
N CYS A 446 -7.58 1.86 -24.66
CA CYS A 446 -8.87 2.52 -24.50
C CYS A 446 -8.70 4.02 -24.25
N THR A 447 -9.23 4.84 -25.15
CA THR A 447 -9.21 6.31 -25.05
C THR A 447 -10.52 6.90 -24.52
N LEU A 448 -11.47 6.07 -24.09
CA LEU A 448 -12.75 6.57 -23.59
C LEU A 448 -12.59 7.28 -22.23
N GLU A 449 -13.31 8.40 -22.09
CA GLU A 449 -13.37 9.22 -20.86
C GLU A 449 -14.41 8.71 -19.84
N GLN A 450 -14.93 7.49 -20.05
CA GLN A 450 -15.94 6.89 -19.18
C GLN A 450 -15.54 5.48 -18.74
N ASP A 451 -15.85 5.16 -17.50
CA ASP A 451 -15.80 3.80 -16.95
C ASP A 451 -17.07 3.03 -17.33
N LEU A 452 -16.93 1.75 -17.66
CA LEU A 452 -18.04 0.85 -17.99
C LEU A 452 -18.38 -0.04 -16.80
N TYR A 453 -19.67 -0.10 -16.46
CA TYR A 453 -20.20 -0.96 -15.41
C TYR A 453 -21.24 -1.92 -15.99
N VAL A 454 -21.16 -3.19 -15.58
CA VAL A 454 -22.03 -4.26 -16.07
C VAL A 454 -22.73 -4.94 -14.90
N PHE A 455 -24.03 -5.16 -15.04
CA PHE A 455 -24.83 -5.96 -14.12
C PHE A 455 -25.55 -7.07 -14.87
N HIS A 456 -25.42 -8.30 -14.40
CA HIS A 456 -26.09 -9.45 -14.99
C HIS A 456 -27.39 -9.77 -14.25
N ARG A 457 -28.44 -10.17 -14.98
CA ARG A 457 -29.78 -10.45 -14.44
C ARG A 457 -29.76 -11.45 -13.29
N ALA A 458 -28.91 -12.48 -13.35
CA ALA A 458 -28.79 -13.47 -12.27
C ALA A 458 -28.25 -12.87 -10.95
N GLY A 459 -27.64 -11.67 -10.98
CA GLY A 459 -27.26 -10.94 -9.79
C GLY A 459 -28.46 -10.51 -8.93
N LEU A 460 -29.70 -10.55 -9.45
CA LEU A 460 -30.92 -10.31 -8.66
C LEU A 460 -31.36 -11.51 -7.83
N LEU A 461 -30.75 -12.68 -8.05
CA LEU A 461 -31.08 -13.89 -7.32
C LEU A 461 -30.63 -13.77 -5.86
N LYS A 462 -31.59 -13.56 -4.97
CA LYS A 462 -31.36 -13.49 -3.51
C LYS A 462 -31.20 -14.86 -2.85
N SER A 463 -31.16 -15.95 -3.62
CA SER A 463 -31.07 -17.33 -3.15
C SER A 463 -29.63 -17.82 -2.92
N ILE A 464 -28.64 -16.92 -2.93
CA ILE A 464 -27.25 -17.28 -2.66
C ILE A 464 -27.11 -17.88 -1.26
N ASN A 465 -26.68 -19.14 -1.22
CA ASN A 465 -26.46 -19.89 -0.01
C ASN A 465 -24.96 -20.19 0.14
N ILE A 466 -24.41 -19.91 1.32
CA ILE A 466 -23.02 -20.21 1.63
C ILE A 466 -23.01 -21.30 2.69
N ARG A 467 -22.24 -22.35 2.43
CA ARG A 467 -22.14 -23.52 3.31
C ARG A 467 -20.75 -24.13 3.23
N PHE A 468 -20.45 -25.03 4.15
CA PHE A 468 -19.26 -25.86 4.03
C PHE A 468 -19.29 -26.69 2.74
N ALA A 469 -18.12 -26.85 2.13
CA ALA A 469 -17.95 -27.71 0.96
C ALA A 469 -18.17 -29.18 1.34
N THR A 470 -18.64 -29.96 0.39
CA THR A 470 -18.83 -31.40 0.49
C THR A 470 -18.16 -32.07 -0.70
N LEU A 471 -17.96 -33.40 -0.64
CA LEU A 471 -17.38 -34.16 -1.74
C LEU A 471 -18.17 -34.00 -3.06
N LEU A 472 -19.49 -33.79 -2.96
CA LEU A 472 -20.39 -33.62 -4.11
C LEU A 472 -20.17 -32.30 -4.87
N ASP A 473 -19.55 -31.30 -4.24
CA ASP A 473 -19.34 -29.98 -4.84
C ASP A 473 -18.12 -29.95 -5.77
N THR A 474 -17.24 -30.94 -5.69
CA THR A 474 -15.98 -31.01 -6.44
C THR A 474 -16.13 -30.75 -7.95
N PRO A 475 -17.11 -31.35 -8.67
CA PRO A 475 -17.30 -31.07 -10.10
C PRO A 475 -17.76 -29.63 -10.38
N GLY A 476 -18.58 -29.06 -9.48
CA GLY A 476 -19.03 -27.67 -9.59
C GLY A 476 -17.89 -26.69 -9.39
N VAL A 477 -17.01 -26.98 -8.42
CA VAL A 477 -15.78 -26.20 -8.19
C VAL A 477 -14.83 -26.31 -9.38
N GLU A 478 -14.59 -27.51 -9.90
CA GLU A 478 -13.72 -27.74 -11.06
C GLU A 478 -14.17 -26.91 -12.27
N ASN A 479 -15.46 -26.88 -12.56
CA ASN A 479 -16.03 -26.06 -13.61
C ASN A 479 -15.78 -24.55 -13.36
N LEU A 480 -16.04 -24.08 -12.14
CA LEU A 480 -15.84 -22.68 -11.74
C LEU A 480 -14.39 -22.21 -11.89
N VAL A 481 -13.42 -23.05 -11.51
CA VAL A 481 -12.00 -22.64 -11.45
C VAL A 481 -11.18 -23.03 -12.68
N SER A 482 -11.76 -23.79 -13.61
CA SER A 482 -11.06 -24.35 -14.78
C SER A 482 -10.21 -23.34 -15.56
N THR A 483 -10.67 -22.10 -15.71
CA THR A 483 -9.99 -21.01 -16.45
C THR A 483 -9.03 -20.16 -15.60
N LEU A 484 -9.00 -20.38 -14.28
CA LEU A 484 -8.17 -19.59 -13.36
C LEU A 484 -6.73 -20.12 -13.33
N MET A 485 -5.77 -19.19 -13.27
CA MET A 485 -4.42 -19.52 -12.84
C MET A 485 -4.48 -20.15 -11.45
N LEU A 486 -3.63 -21.15 -11.17
CA LEU A 486 -3.59 -21.89 -9.90
C LEU A 486 -4.81 -22.79 -9.60
N ASN A 487 -5.65 -23.10 -10.60
CA ASN A 487 -6.79 -24.01 -10.44
C ASN A 487 -6.43 -25.35 -9.76
N LYS A 488 -5.28 -25.95 -10.11
CA LYS A 488 -4.78 -27.20 -9.52
C LYS A 488 -4.58 -27.09 -8.01
N SER A 489 -3.99 -25.99 -7.52
CA SER A 489 -3.78 -25.77 -6.09
C SER A 489 -5.11 -25.68 -5.34
N ILE A 490 -6.12 -25.03 -5.92
CA ILE A 490 -7.46 -24.94 -5.30
C ILE A 490 -8.08 -26.33 -5.18
N LEU A 491 -8.00 -27.14 -6.23
CA LEU A 491 -8.55 -28.49 -6.26
C LEU A 491 -7.80 -29.44 -5.31
N GLU A 492 -6.48 -29.31 -5.21
CA GLU A 492 -5.66 -30.06 -4.25
C GLU A 492 -6.02 -29.72 -2.79
N ASP A 493 -6.16 -28.44 -2.46
CA ASP A 493 -6.56 -28.01 -1.11
C ASP A 493 -8.00 -28.44 -0.78
N LEU A 494 -8.92 -28.41 -1.76
CA LEU A 494 -10.28 -28.95 -1.61
C LEU A 494 -10.27 -30.47 -1.37
N ASP A 495 -9.43 -31.21 -2.10
CA ASP A 495 -9.27 -32.66 -1.92
C ASP A 495 -8.70 -32.99 -0.52
N ARG A 496 -7.70 -32.23 -0.06
CA ARG A 496 -7.17 -32.35 1.32
C ARG A 496 -8.25 -32.06 2.36
N TYR A 497 -9.08 -31.03 2.15
CA TYR A 497 -10.22 -30.75 3.02
C TYR A 497 -11.21 -31.93 3.06
N ASN A 498 -11.59 -32.45 1.89
CA ASN A 498 -12.54 -33.55 1.78
C ASN A 498 -12.02 -34.87 2.40
N LYS A 499 -10.71 -35.13 2.33
CA LYS A 499 -10.08 -36.35 2.87
C LYS A 499 -9.76 -36.27 4.36
N ALA A 500 -9.14 -35.18 4.82
CA ALA A 500 -8.54 -35.10 6.14
C ALA A 500 -8.97 -33.88 6.98
N ARG A 501 -9.57 -32.85 6.35
CA ARG A 501 -9.88 -31.55 6.97
C ARG A 501 -8.69 -30.87 7.65
N LYS A 502 -7.48 -31.23 7.23
CA LYS A 502 -6.21 -30.75 7.77
C LYS A 502 -5.19 -30.61 6.64
N ASP A 503 -4.34 -29.61 6.76
CA ASP A 503 -3.14 -29.49 5.95
C ASP A 503 -2.09 -30.56 6.35
N PRO A 504 -1.06 -30.79 5.52
CA PRO A 504 0.03 -31.73 5.82
C PRO A 504 0.76 -31.45 7.13
N ASP A 505 0.75 -30.20 7.61
CA ASP A 505 1.32 -29.78 8.90
C ASP A 505 0.38 -30.01 10.10
N GLY A 506 -0.81 -30.57 9.87
CA GLY A 506 -1.81 -30.84 10.89
C GLY A 506 -2.77 -29.69 11.19
N THR A 507 -2.58 -28.51 10.59
CA THR A 507 -3.44 -27.34 10.79
C THR A 507 -4.84 -27.59 10.23
N LEU A 508 -5.88 -27.22 10.99
CA LEU A 508 -7.27 -27.38 10.57
C LEU A 508 -7.59 -26.54 9.33
N LEU A 509 -8.18 -27.19 8.34
CA LEU A 509 -8.60 -26.63 7.06
C LEU A 509 -10.13 -26.60 6.99
N GLN A 510 -10.69 -25.51 6.46
CA GLN A 510 -12.13 -25.31 6.25
C GLN A 510 -12.35 -24.83 4.81
N ALA A 511 -13.25 -25.49 4.08
CA ALA A 511 -13.65 -25.08 2.74
C ALA A 511 -15.14 -24.71 2.71
N PHE A 512 -15.46 -23.65 1.98
CA PHE A 512 -16.81 -23.11 1.82
C PHE A 512 -17.14 -22.99 0.33
N VAL A 513 -18.40 -23.22 -0.02
CA VAL A 513 -18.93 -22.99 -1.36
C VAL A 513 -20.08 -22.00 -1.31
N ALA A 514 -20.20 -21.18 -2.36
CA ALA A 514 -21.38 -20.38 -2.61
C ALA A 514 -22.21 -21.05 -3.70
N GLU A 515 -23.48 -21.29 -3.42
CA GLU A 515 -24.43 -21.99 -4.28
C GLU A 515 -25.58 -21.07 -4.65
N VAL A 516 -25.91 -20.98 -5.93
CA VAL A 516 -27.07 -20.25 -6.45
C VAL A 516 -27.77 -21.15 -7.46
N ALA A 517 -29.07 -21.40 -7.27
CA ALA A 517 -29.87 -22.24 -8.17
C ALA A 517 -29.21 -23.61 -8.48
N GLU A 518 -28.76 -24.31 -7.43
CA GLU A 518 -28.07 -25.61 -7.49
C GLU A 518 -26.72 -25.62 -8.22
N GLN A 519 -26.19 -24.45 -8.59
CA GLN A 519 -24.88 -24.28 -9.20
C GLN A 519 -23.88 -23.70 -8.20
N ILE A 520 -22.68 -24.28 -8.13
CA ILE A 520 -21.56 -23.71 -7.38
C ILE A 520 -21.00 -22.51 -8.15
N VAL A 521 -21.05 -21.35 -7.52
CA VAL A 521 -20.64 -20.07 -8.08
C VAL A 521 -19.45 -19.43 -7.34
N GLY A 522 -19.05 -19.99 -6.20
CA GLY A 522 -17.90 -19.53 -5.44
C GLY A 522 -17.28 -20.63 -4.58
N ILE A 523 -15.98 -20.49 -4.29
CA ILE A 523 -15.23 -21.34 -3.36
C ILE A 523 -14.30 -20.48 -2.51
N ALA A 524 -14.17 -20.83 -1.24
CA ALA A 524 -13.14 -20.30 -0.34
C ALA A 524 -12.52 -21.43 0.48
N VAL A 525 -11.21 -21.39 0.69
CA VAL A 525 -10.48 -22.32 1.57
C VAL A 525 -9.69 -21.50 2.57
N ILE A 526 -9.89 -21.76 3.86
CA ILE A 526 -9.18 -21.11 4.96
C ILE A 526 -8.58 -22.16 5.89
N ARG A 527 -7.49 -21.81 6.58
CA ARG A 527 -6.93 -22.59 7.68
C ARG A 527 -6.83 -21.76 8.95
N ASN A 528 -6.55 -22.38 10.09
CA ASN A 528 -6.17 -21.63 11.29
C ASN A 528 -4.85 -20.88 11.05
N GLU A 529 -4.79 -19.62 11.47
CA GLU A 529 -3.55 -18.83 11.44
C GLU A 529 -2.66 -19.25 12.62
N MET A 530 -1.47 -19.77 12.31
CA MET A 530 -0.53 -20.29 13.30
C MET A 530 0.54 -19.26 13.70
N ASP A 531 0.77 -18.23 12.87
CA ASP A 531 1.79 -17.20 13.09
C ASP A 531 1.20 -15.89 13.66
N ILE A 532 0.17 -15.97 14.50
CA ILE A 532 -0.53 -14.75 14.98
C ILE A 532 0.39 -13.81 15.77
N GLU A 533 1.34 -14.33 16.56
CA GLU A 533 2.31 -13.51 17.29
C GLU A 533 3.26 -12.80 16.33
N TYR A 534 3.69 -13.47 15.25
CA TYR A 534 4.51 -12.87 14.21
C TYR A 534 3.74 -11.78 13.46
N ILE A 535 2.48 -12.04 13.08
CA ILE A 535 1.62 -11.04 12.43
C ILE A 535 1.47 -9.80 13.31
N ARG A 536 1.18 -10.00 14.60
CA ARG A 536 1.02 -8.91 15.57
C ARG A 536 2.30 -8.09 15.73
N SER A 537 3.47 -8.73 15.80
CA SER A 537 4.74 -8.04 16.01
C SER A 537 5.29 -7.38 14.73
N HIS A 538 4.93 -7.89 13.54
CA HIS A 538 5.46 -7.45 12.25
C HIS A 538 4.53 -6.56 11.44
N TYR A 539 3.24 -6.50 11.74
CA TYR A 539 2.26 -5.68 11.02
C TYR A 539 1.39 -4.86 11.99
N ASN A 540 0.92 -3.71 11.53
CA ASN A 540 0.00 -2.85 12.29
C ASN A 540 -1.43 -3.42 12.34
N ILE A 541 -1.59 -4.69 12.71
CA ILE A 541 -2.92 -5.31 12.77
C ILE A 541 -3.82 -4.69 13.84
N GLU A 542 -3.21 -4.11 14.88
CA GLU A 542 -3.90 -3.41 15.96
C GLU A 542 -4.57 -2.10 15.50
N ASP A 543 -4.30 -1.61 14.29
CA ASP A 543 -5.05 -0.51 13.67
C ASP A 543 -6.48 -0.94 13.28
N PHE A 544 -6.75 -2.26 13.20
CA PHE A 544 -8.02 -2.83 12.74
C PHE A 544 -8.75 -3.67 13.78
N ILE A 545 -8.03 -4.22 14.77
CA ILE A 545 -8.60 -5.07 15.82
C ILE A 545 -7.95 -4.82 17.19
N TYR A 546 -8.72 -5.01 18.26
CA TYR A 546 -8.16 -5.14 19.60
C TYR A 546 -7.71 -6.58 19.84
N PHE A 547 -6.45 -6.87 19.51
CA PHE A 547 -5.89 -8.24 19.49
C PHE A 547 -6.21 -9.09 20.74
N SER A 548 -6.23 -8.52 21.95
CA SER A 548 -6.54 -9.23 23.20
C SER A 548 -7.99 -9.74 23.33
N HIS A 549 -8.90 -9.24 22.49
CA HIS A 549 -10.30 -9.66 22.42
C HIS A 549 -10.55 -10.77 21.40
N HIS A 550 -9.49 -11.33 20.80
CA HIS A 550 -9.58 -12.42 19.84
C HIS A 550 -8.80 -13.64 20.35
N GLN A 551 -9.46 -14.80 20.37
CA GLN A 551 -8.81 -16.09 20.70
C GLN A 551 -8.02 -16.60 19.50
N ARG A 552 -7.03 -17.46 19.75
CA ARG A 552 -6.14 -17.99 18.70
C ARG A 552 -6.92 -18.67 17.57
N GLU A 553 -7.96 -19.42 17.90
CA GLU A 553 -8.79 -20.15 16.94
C GLU A 553 -9.68 -19.24 16.09
N GLU A 554 -9.90 -17.98 16.50
CA GLU A 554 -10.73 -17.04 15.75
C GLU A 554 -9.98 -16.35 14.60
N HIS A 555 -8.66 -16.55 14.51
CA HIS A 555 -7.82 -16.06 13.42
C HIS A 555 -7.74 -17.10 12.29
N GLY A 556 -8.18 -16.72 11.10
CA GLY A 556 -8.12 -17.55 9.90
C GLY A 556 -7.15 -17.00 8.86
N HIS A 557 -6.39 -17.88 8.21
CA HIS A 557 -5.63 -17.57 7.01
C HIS A 557 -6.44 -18.04 5.79
N MET A 558 -6.81 -17.11 4.92
CA MET A 558 -7.47 -17.40 3.66
C MET A 558 -6.44 -17.85 2.62
N HIS A 559 -6.49 -19.11 2.19
CA HIS A 559 -5.68 -19.64 1.10
C HIS A 559 -6.30 -19.27 -0.24
N HIS A 560 -7.53 -19.73 -0.47
CA HIS A 560 -8.18 -19.64 -1.76
C HIS A 560 -9.49 -18.87 -1.63
N PHE A 561 -9.80 -18.03 -2.62
CA PHE A 561 -11.10 -17.38 -2.74
C PHE A 561 -11.36 -17.06 -4.21
N ALA A 562 -12.39 -17.68 -4.78
CA ALA A 562 -12.86 -17.42 -6.13
C ALA A 562 -14.38 -17.28 -6.09
N LEU A 563 -14.91 -16.30 -6.82
CA LEU A 563 -16.34 -16.05 -6.95
C LEU A 563 -16.61 -15.64 -8.40
N ASN A 564 -17.64 -16.23 -9.00
CA ASN A 564 -18.08 -15.88 -10.34
C ASN A 564 -18.38 -14.36 -10.39
N PRO A 565 -17.81 -13.61 -11.37
CA PRO A 565 -17.97 -12.16 -11.47
C PRO A 565 -19.42 -11.66 -11.45
N ILE A 566 -20.39 -12.45 -11.93
CA ILE A 566 -21.83 -12.14 -11.87
C ILE A 566 -22.30 -11.83 -10.44
N PHE A 567 -21.75 -12.53 -9.45
CA PHE A 567 -22.12 -12.43 -8.03
C PHE A 567 -21.13 -11.59 -7.23
N ARG A 568 -20.26 -10.79 -7.88
CA ARG A 568 -19.22 -9.99 -7.22
C ARG A 568 -19.75 -9.11 -6.09
N HIS A 569 -20.95 -8.53 -6.22
CA HIS A 569 -21.55 -7.70 -5.17
C HIS A 569 -21.83 -8.48 -3.86
N TYR A 570 -21.96 -9.82 -3.92
CA TYR A 570 -22.06 -10.69 -2.74
C TYR A 570 -20.71 -11.05 -2.11
N THR A 571 -19.57 -10.53 -2.57
CA THR A 571 -18.25 -10.86 -1.99
C THR A 571 -18.19 -10.54 -0.49
N LYS A 572 -18.72 -9.39 -0.07
CA LYS A 572 -18.79 -9.00 1.36
C LYS A 572 -19.64 -9.97 2.17
N PHE A 573 -20.78 -10.39 1.62
CA PHE A 573 -21.64 -11.41 2.24
C PHE A 573 -20.91 -12.75 2.35
N PHE A 574 -20.18 -13.16 1.31
CA PHE A 574 -19.39 -14.38 1.34
C PHE A 574 -18.33 -14.35 2.44
N LEU A 575 -17.57 -13.26 2.57
CA LEU A 575 -16.63 -13.07 3.68
C LEU A 575 -17.31 -13.07 5.05
N LYS A 576 -18.47 -12.43 5.19
CA LYS A 576 -19.26 -12.42 6.44
C LYS A 576 -19.65 -13.84 6.86
N GLU A 577 -20.12 -14.65 5.92
CA GLU A 577 -20.53 -16.03 6.18
C GLU A 577 -19.35 -16.95 6.46
N ILE A 578 -18.20 -16.76 5.80
CA ILE A 578 -16.97 -17.49 6.14
C ILE A 578 -16.58 -17.23 7.60
N LEU A 579 -16.67 -15.98 8.06
CA LEU A 579 -16.43 -15.62 9.46
C LEU A 579 -17.45 -16.28 10.41
N ARG A 580 -18.75 -16.24 10.06
CA ARG A 580 -19.82 -16.84 10.87
C ARG A 580 -19.73 -18.36 10.96
N LEU A 581 -19.73 -19.05 9.82
CA LEU A 581 -19.69 -20.51 9.73
C LEU A 581 -18.36 -21.09 10.22
N GLY A 582 -17.25 -20.41 9.93
CA GLY A 582 -15.91 -20.83 10.35
C GLY A 582 -15.59 -20.57 11.82
N PHE A 583 -16.50 -19.92 12.58
CA PHE A 583 -16.24 -19.40 13.94
C PHE A 583 -14.97 -18.54 13.99
N LYS A 584 -14.77 -17.73 12.94
CA LYS A 584 -13.66 -16.78 12.82
C LYS A 584 -14.14 -15.36 13.12
N SER A 585 -13.20 -14.52 13.50
CA SER A 585 -13.41 -13.08 13.67
C SER A 585 -12.49 -12.25 12.77
N CYS A 586 -11.37 -12.83 12.35
CA CYS A 586 -10.36 -12.21 11.50
C CYS A 586 -9.95 -13.16 10.38
N LEU A 587 -9.83 -12.64 9.15
CA LEU A 587 -9.21 -13.34 8.04
C LEU A 587 -7.95 -12.58 7.58
N TYR A 588 -6.90 -13.33 7.29
CA TYR A 588 -5.62 -12.84 6.78
C TYR A 588 -5.35 -13.42 5.40
N TYR A 589 -4.80 -12.61 4.50
CA TYR A 589 -4.38 -13.05 3.17
C TYR A 589 -2.97 -12.53 2.88
N ARG A 590 -2.04 -13.46 2.72
CA ARG A 590 -0.61 -13.17 2.49
C ARG A 590 -0.34 -13.11 0.99
N VAL A 591 0.27 -12.02 0.52
CA VAL A 591 0.71 -11.86 -0.87
C VAL A 591 2.23 -11.95 -0.91
N TYR A 592 2.74 -13.01 -1.49
CA TYR A 592 4.19 -13.19 -1.69
C TYR A 592 4.64 -12.54 -3.00
N PRO A 593 5.85 -11.97 -3.07
CA PRO A 593 6.43 -11.48 -4.31
C PRO A 593 6.57 -12.65 -5.31
N LYS A 594 6.20 -12.41 -6.57
CA LYS A 594 6.34 -13.41 -7.64
C LYS A 594 7.83 -13.75 -7.82
N SER A 595 8.21 -14.99 -7.54
CA SER A 595 9.57 -15.49 -7.77
C SER A 595 9.83 -15.68 -9.27
N ARG A 596 11.10 -15.63 -9.68
CA ARG A 596 11.57 -15.72 -11.07
C ARG A 596 10.95 -16.89 -11.86
N GLU A 597 10.65 -16.61 -13.13
CA GLU A 597 10.38 -17.51 -14.26
C GLU A 597 10.16 -19.00 -13.91
N GLY A 598 8.89 -19.41 -13.89
CA GLY A 598 8.44 -20.77 -14.22
C GLY A 598 8.72 -21.89 -13.21
N LYS A 599 9.46 -21.67 -12.11
CA LYS A 599 9.80 -22.77 -11.16
C LYS A 599 9.64 -22.48 -9.67
N PHE A 600 9.11 -21.34 -9.25
CA PHE A 600 8.76 -21.11 -7.85
C PHE A 600 7.47 -20.30 -7.73
N GLN A 601 6.37 -20.98 -7.40
CA GLN A 601 5.45 -20.46 -6.41
C GLN A 601 6.07 -20.83 -5.08
N ASN A 602 6.24 -19.86 -4.18
CA ASN A 602 6.43 -20.21 -2.77
C ASN A 602 5.37 -21.31 -2.45
N PRO A 603 5.73 -22.46 -1.87
CA PRO A 603 4.74 -23.50 -1.55
C PRO A 603 3.57 -22.97 -0.70
N TYR A 604 3.74 -21.81 -0.06
CA TYR A 604 2.72 -21.06 0.68
C TYR A 604 2.00 -19.95 -0.13
N ALA A 605 2.28 -19.79 -1.43
CA ALA A 605 1.62 -18.80 -2.28
C ALA A 605 0.33 -19.38 -2.87
N HIS A 606 -0.80 -18.93 -2.32
CA HIS A 606 -2.12 -19.40 -2.71
C HIS A 606 -2.77 -18.54 -3.82
N SER A 607 -3.89 -19.02 -4.37
CA SER A 607 -4.54 -18.44 -5.56
C SER A 607 -5.01 -17.00 -5.34
N LEU A 608 -4.90 -16.18 -6.39
CA LEU A 608 -5.33 -14.78 -6.38
C LEU A 608 -6.79 -14.64 -5.92
N THR A 609 -7.00 -14.00 -4.78
CA THR A 609 -8.34 -13.77 -4.24
C THR A 609 -9.08 -12.70 -5.05
N SER A 610 -10.24 -13.05 -5.62
CA SER A 610 -11.15 -12.06 -6.22
C SER A 610 -11.71 -11.07 -5.19
N ALA A 611 -11.50 -11.33 -3.89
CA ALA A 611 -11.91 -10.47 -2.80
C ALA A 611 -10.87 -9.43 -2.37
N LEU A 612 -9.68 -9.35 -3.01
CA LEU A 612 -8.57 -8.51 -2.52
C LEU A 612 -8.99 -7.05 -2.27
N HIS A 613 -9.78 -6.45 -3.17
CA HIS A 613 -10.27 -5.07 -3.03
C HIS A 613 -11.21 -4.83 -1.83
N TYR A 614 -11.82 -5.90 -1.29
CA TYR A 614 -12.66 -5.85 -0.09
C TYR A 614 -11.85 -6.06 1.20
N LEU A 615 -10.60 -6.50 1.09
CA LEU A 615 -9.66 -6.56 2.21
C LEU A 615 -8.96 -5.20 2.39
N VAL A 616 -8.36 -4.98 3.56
CA VAL A 616 -7.52 -3.81 3.83
C VAL A 616 -6.04 -4.24 3.86
N PRO A 617 -5.13 -3.54 3.16
CA PRO A 617 -3.70 -3.79 3.30
C PRO A 617 -3.22 -3.34 4.69
N VAL A 618 -2.42 -4.16 5.36
CA VAL A 618 -1.90 -3.89 6.72
C VAL A 618 -0.45 -3.44 6.62
N ARG A 619 -0.15 -2.23 7.11
CA ARG A 619 1.20 -1.64 7.02
C ARG A 619 2.21 -2.47 7.82
N PRO A 620 3.41 -2.78 7.27
CA PRO A 620 4.45 -3.45 8.03
C PRO A 620 5.00 -2.54 9.15
N ARG A 621 5.34 -3.15 10.28
CA ARG A 621 5.98 -2.51 11.43
C ARG A 621 7.47 -2.40 11.22
N ARG A 622 8.06 -1.28 11.64
CA ARG A 622 9.51 -1.19 11.76
C ARG A 622 9.98 -2.07 12.91
N GLN A 623 10.84 -3.03 12.61
CA GLN A 623 11.43 -3.92 13.61
C GLN A 623 12.67 -3.30 14.28
N ILE A 624 12.84 -3.61 15.56
CA ILE A 624 14.08 -3.35 16.30
C ILE A 624 15.09 -4.43 15.90
N VAL A 625 16.32 -4.03 15.61
CA VAL A 625 17.43 -5.00 15.53
C VAL A 625 17.93 -5.25 16.95
N TYR A 626 17.56 -6.40 17.52
CA TYR A 626 17.88 -6.76 18.90
C TYR A 626 19.30 -7.34 19.03
N PRO A 627 20.08 -6.96 20.04
CA PRO A 627 21.33 -7.64 20.38
C PRO A 627 21.03 -8.93 21.17
N LEU A 628 20.47 -9.94 20.49
CA LEU A 628 19.91 -11.16 21.09
C LEU A 628 20.88 -11.85 22.05
N GLU A 629 22.15 -11.96 21.67
CA GLU A 629 23.21 -12.58 22.50
C GLU A 629 23.42 -11.83 23.83
N LYS A 630 23.42 -10.50 23.81
CA LYS A 630 23.61 -9.67 25.02
C LYS A 630 22.38 -9.67 25.93
N LEU A 631 21.19 -9.84 25.35
CA LEU A 631 19.94 -9.89 26.11
C LEU A 631 19.73 -11.25 26.81
N GLY A 632 20.24 -12.34 26.22
CA GLY A 632 20.12 -13.68 26.80
C GLY A 632 18.65 -14.06 27.05
N ILE A 633 18.32 -14.42 28.30
CA ILE A 633 16.94 -14.76 28.70
C ILE A 633 15.96 -13.58 28.60
N ASN A 634 16.47 -12.35 28.54
CA ASN A 634 15.66 -11.13 28.41
C ASN A 634 15.43 -10.75 26.93
N ALA A 635 15.77 -11.61 25.98
CA ALA A 635 15.48 -11.41 24.57
C ALA A 635 13.98 -11.62 24.29
N PRO A 636 13.40 -10.89 23.32
CA PRO A 636 12.05 -11.19 22.83
C PRO A 636 11.97 -12.59 22.22
N SER A 637 10.77 -13.14 22.14
CA SER A 637 10.55 -14.48 21.58
C SER A 637 11.07 -14.57 20.13
N LYS A 638 11.36 -15.79 19.67
CA LYS A 638 11.79 -16.04 18.28
C LYS A 638 10.77 -15.52 17.26
N ALA A 639 9.47 -15.52 17.58
CA ALA A 639 8.42 -14.99 16.70
C ALA A 639 8.51 -13.47 16.53
N VAL A 640 8.95 -12.74 17.55
CA VAL A 640 9.10 -11.27 17.55
C VAL A 640 10.44 -10.85 16.96
N SER A 641 11.52 -11.60 17.23
CA SER A 641 12.87 -11.32 16.74
C SER A 641 13.17 -11.90 15.36
N LYS A 642 12.23 -12.62 14.75
CA LYS A 642 12.39 -13.22 13.42
C LYS A 642 12.64 -12.14 12.39
N ASP A 643 13.51 -12.41 11.42
CA ASP A 643 13.62 -11.54 10.26
C ASP A 643 12.28 -11.47 9.52
N PRO A 644 11.84 -10.27 9.08
CA PRO A 644 10.62 -10.13 8.33
C PRO A 644 10.62 -11.04 7.10
N MET A 645 9.70 -11.99 7.06
CA MET A 645 9.35 -12.74 5.87
C MET A 645 8.85 -11.78 4.79
N SER A 646 9.28 -11.98 3.56
CA SER A 646 8.92 -11.12 2.43
C SER A 646 7.51 -11.41 1.91
N TYR A 647 6.47 -10.96 2.62
CA TYR A 647 5.08 -10.96 2.12
C TYR A 647 4.30 -9.72 2.57
N ALA A 648 3.33 -9.29 1.77
CA ALA A 648 2.37 -8.27 2.18
C ALA A 648 1.15 -8.92 2.86
N LEU A 649 0.62 -8.28 3.90
CA LEU A 649 -0.52 -8.79 4.65
C LEU A 649 -1.78 -8.00 4.32
N ASN A 650 -2.87 -8.69 4.00
CA ASN A 650 -4.19 -8.13 3.82
C ASN A 650 -5.14 -8.72 4.86
N HIS A 651 -6.12 -7.95 5.30
CA HIS A 651 -7.00 -8.32 6.41
C HIS A 651 -8.47 -8.00 6.15
N THR A 652 -9.37 -8.77 6.74
CA THR A 652 -10.77 -8.38 6.95
C THR A 652 -11.30 -8.97 8.26
N ASN A 653 -12.32 -8.34 8.82
CA ASN A 653 -12.99 -8.76 10.05
C ASN A 653 -14.50 -8.50 9.92
N ARG A 654 -15.28 -8.89 10.94
CA ARG A 654 -16.76 -8.77 10.91
C ARG A 654 -17.24 -7.33 10.67
N LYS A 655 -16.60 -6.34 11.30
CA LYS A 655 -16.90 -4.91 11.09
C LYS A 655 -16.66 -4.47 9.65
N LEU A 656 -15.52 -4.84 9.07
CA LEU A 656 -15.12 -4.49 7.70
C LEU A 656 -16.04 -5.11 6.64
N THR A 657 -16.73 -6.23 6.94
CA THR A 657 -17.68 -6.84 5.98
C THR A 657 -18.88 -5.96 5.66
N LEU A 658 -19.31 -5.08 6.58
CA LEU A 658 -20.39 -4.11 6.35
C LEU A 658 -19.87 -2.70 6.15
N GLU A 659 -18.55 -2.47 6.16
CA GLU A 659 -17.96 -1.15 5.99
C GLU A 659 -17.91 -0.72 4.52
N PRO A 660 -18.61 0.36 4.11
CA PRO A 660 -18.45 0.88 2.77
C PRO A 660 -17.06 1.49 2.62
N LYS A 661 -16.48 1.34 1.43
CA LYS A 661 -15.24 2.04 1.05
C LYS A 661 -15.60 3.18 0.10
N ILE A 662 -14.87 4.28 0.20
CA ILE A 662 -14.98 5.42 -0.72
C ILE A 662 -14.20 5.07 -1.98
N THR A 663 -14.92 4.82 -3.07
CA THR A 663 -14.27 4.48 -4.34
C THR A 663 -13.85 5.74 -5.10
N VAL A 664 -12.59 5.79 -5.50
CA VAL A 664 -12.00 6.86 -6.31
C VAL A 664 -11.71 6.31 -7.70
N ASN A 665 -12.41 6.84 -8.69
CA ASN A 665 -12.29 6.47 -10.10
C ASN A 665 -11.37 7.40 -10.91
N ALA A 666 -10.91 8.52 -10.34
CA ALA A 666 -9.98 9.44 -10.98
C ALA A 666 -8.70 8.73 -11.45
N LYS A 667 -8.26 9.02 -12.68
CA LYS A 667 -7.01 8.52 -13.25
C LYS A 667 -5.82 9.29 -12.65
N ILE A 668 -5.23 8.72 -11.61
CA ILE A 668 -4.05 9.27 -10.92
C ILE A 668 -2.81 8.63 -11.53
N ILE A 669 -2.10 9.39 -12.35
CA ILE A 669 -0.91 8.93 -13.08
C ILE A 669 0.35 9.48 -12.40
N VAL A 670 1.20 8.59 -11.89
CA VAL A 670 2.49 8.94 -11.28
C VAL A 670 3.59 8.63 -12.29
N VAL A 671 4.43 9.62 -12.61
CA VAL A 671 5.58 9.45 -13.51
C VAL A 671 6.87 9.44 -12.70
N GLY A 672 7.56 8.31 -12.69
CA GLY A 672 8.83 8.11 -12.01
C GLY A 672 8.71 7.33 -10.69
N ALA A 673 9.37 6.18 -10.62
CA ALA A 673 9.41 5.31 -9.45
C ALA A 673 10.48 5.73 -8.40
N SER A 674 10.63 7.03 -8.15
CA SER A 674 11.56 7.55 -7.14
C SER A 674 11.05 7.30 -5.71
N SER A 675 11.91 7.46 -4.70
CA SER A 675 11.49 7.40 -3.28
C SER A 675 10.29 8.31 -2.96
N VAL A 676 10.15 9.45 -3.64
CA VAL A 676 8.99 10.35 -3.50
C VAL A 676 7.73 9.71 -4.10
N GLY A 677 7.82 9.21 -5.33
CA GLY A 677 6.70 8.57 -6.02
C GLY A 677 6.23 7.30 -5.30
N ILE A 678 7.17 6.49 -4.79
CA ILE A 678 6.82 5.31 -3.99
C ILE A 678 6.19 5.68 -2.65
N SER A 679 6.68 6.69 -1.94
CA SER A 679 6.06 7.17 -0.70
C SER A 679 4.65 7.73 -0.92
N PHE A 680 4.44 8.43 -2.04
CA PHE A 680 3.11 8.88 -2.46
C PHE A 680 2.15 7.70 -2.66
N LEU A 681 2.56 6.69 -3.45
CA LEU A 681 1.76 5.49 -3.70
C LEU A 681 1.50 4.67 -2.42
N GLU A 682 2.53 4.47 -1.59
CA GLU A 682 2.43 3.82 -0.27
C GLU A 682 1.35 4.50 0.58
N THR A 683 1.35 5.84 0.65
CA THR A 683 0.42 6.58 1.49
C THR A 683 -1.04 6.42 1.02
N LEU A 684 -1.30 6.46 -0.29
CA LEU A 684 -2.65 6.26 -0.83
C LEU A 684 -3.16 4.82 -0.65
N VAL A 685 -2.31 3.82 -0.94
CA VAL A 685 -2.69 2.39 -0.87
C VAL A 685 -3.05 1.96 0.55
N PHE A 686 -2.34 2.47 1.56
CA PHE A 686 -2.62 2.13 2.97
C PHE A 686 -3.76 2.95 3.60
N CYS A 687 -4.50 3.76 2.82
CA CYS A 687 -5.74 4.39 3.26
C CYS A 687 -6.90 3.37 3.23
N SER A 688 -7.23 2.81 4.39
CA SER A 688 -8.05 1.59 4.50
C SER A 688 -9.54 1.75 4.12
N HIS A 689 -10.10 2.95 4.29
CA HIS A 689 -11.48 3.28 3.93
C HIS A 689 -11.65 3.72 2.48
N MET A 690 -10.55 3.88 1.73
CA MET A 690 -10.58 4.30 0.33
C MET A 690 -10.22 3.16 -0.62
N LYS A 691 -10.70 3.26 -1.87
CA LYS A 691 -10.40 2.31 -2.94
C LYS A 691 -10.07 3.07 -4.22
N PHE A 692 -8.79 3.11 -4.60
CA PHE A 692 -8.34 3.69 -5.86
C PHE A 692 -8.42 2.65 -6.98
N ASN A 693 -9.28 2.89 -7.98
CA ASN A 693 -9.42 1.97 -9.11
C ASN A 693 -8.39 2.22 -10.22
N ASN A 694 -7.95 3.48 -10.38
CA ASN A 694 -7.14 3.93 -11.52
C ASN A 694 -5.83 4.61 -11.07
N LEU A 695 -5.07 3.95 -10.20
CA LEU A 695 -3.73 4.39 -9.77
C LEU A 695 -2.66 3.75 -10.66
N THR A 696 -1.95 4.56 -11.45
CA THR A 696 -0.98 4.05 -12.44
C THR A 696 0.39 4.67 -12.26
N LEU A 697 1.44 3.86 -12.29
CA LEU A 697 2.83 4.28 -12.29
C LEU A 697 3.45 4.09 -13.68
N ILE A 698 3.92 5.18 -14.28
CA ILE A 698 4.77 5.18 -15.47
C ILE A 698 6.22 5.20 -15.01
N SER A 699 7.00 4.18 -15.39
CA SER A 699 8.41 4.06 -15.00
C SER A 699 9.21 3.32 -16.07
N THR A 700 10.48 3.69 -16.24
CA THR A 700 11.41 3.11 -17.22
C THR A 700 11.53 1.59 -17.12
N HIS A 701 11.54 1.07 -15.89
CA HIS A 701 11.71 -0.35 -15.58
C HIS A 701 10.55 -0.92 -14.72
N GLY A 702 9.49 -0.13 -14.56
CA GLY A 702 8.33 -0.43 -13.71
C GLY A 702 8.60 -0.18 -12.22
N LEU A 703 7.90 -0.92 -11.34
CA LEU A 703 8.13 -0.86 -9.90
C LEU A 703 9.52 -1.42 -9.52
N PRO A 704 10.21 -0.81 -8.52
CA PRO A 704 11.46 -1.32 -7.98
C PRO A 704 11.24 -2.61 -7.15
N GLY A 705 12.32 -3.31 -6.81
CA GLY A 705 12.28 -4.52 -5.97
C GLY A 705 11.88 -5.83 -6.68
N LYS A 706 11.73 -5.82 -8.01
CA LYS A 706 11.43 -7.04 -8.80
C LYS A 706 12.56 -8.06 -8.77
N LYS A 707 13.80 -7.62 -8.61
CA LYS A 707 14.99 -8.46 -8.57
C LYS A 707 15.59 -8.36 -7.18
N LEU A 708 15.24 -9.28 -6.29
CA LEU A 708 16.02 -9.49 -5.08
C LEU A 708 17.40 -9.96 -5.54
N LEU A 709 18.37 -9.04 -5.61
CA LEU A 709 19.77 -9.42 -5.64
C LEU A 709 20.03 -10.10 -4.29
N ASP A 710 20.16 -11.43 -4.31
CA ASP A 710 20.54 -12.23 -3.15
C ASP A 710 21.62 -11.50 -2.37
N THR A 711 21.36 -11.19 -1.09
CA THR A 711 22.22 -10.74 0.03
C THR A 711 23.66 -10.27 -0.22
N GLU A 712 24.02 -9.78 -1.40
CA GLU A 712 25.27 -9.09 -1.66
C GLU A 712 25.10 -7.72 -1.01
N GLN A 713 25.51 -7.65 0.25
CA GLN A 713 25.37 -6.48 1.14
C GLN A 713 25.95 -5.18 0.54
N ARG A 714 26.68 -5.24 -0.59
CA ARG A 714 27.33 -4.11 -1.25
C ARG A 714 26.59 -3.75 -2.53
N LYS A 715 25.88 -2.62 -2.51
CA LYS A 715 25.22 -2.01 -3.66
C LYS A 715 26.09 -0.91 -4.26
N PHE A 716 26.04 -0.75 -5.59
CA PHE A 716 26.75 0.31 -6.31
C PHE A 716 26.35 1.72 -5.84
N LEU A 717 25.06 1.93 -5.54
CA LEU A 717 24.50 3.21 -5.13
C LEU A 717 24.37 3.31 -3.61
N ALA A 718 24.51 4.53 -3.09
CA ALA A 718 24.23 4.83 -1.69
C ALA A 718 22.73 4.73 -1.38
N SER A 719 22.41 4.47 -0.12
CA SER A 719 21.05 4.36 0.39
C SER A 719 20.60 5.68 1.02
N ASP A 720 19.38 6.12 0.71
CA ASP A 720 18.67 7.20 1.43
C ASP A 720 17.88 6.66 2.63
N HIS A 721 17.90 5.34 2.86
CA HIS A 721 17.12 4.61 3.87
C HIS A 721 15.60 4.88 3.83
N CYS A 722 15.05 5.34 2.71
CA CYS A 722 13.61 5.55 2.55
C CYS A 722 12.87 4.21 2.30
N PHE A 723 13.43 3.38 1.42
CA PHE A 723 12.92 2.07 1.03
C PHE A 723 14.08 1.11 0.75
N ASN A 724 13.87 -0.17 1.04
CA ASN A 724 14.75 -1.28 0.66
C ASN A 724 13.95 -2.40 -0.04
N ASP A 725 14.63 -3.42 -0.55
CA ASP A 725 13.99 -4.48 -1.34
C ASP A 725 12.96 -5.28 -0.54
N LYS A 726 13.18 -5.43 0.79
CA LYS A 726 12.19 -6.04 1.69
C LYS A 726 10.95 -5.16 1.82
N ASP A 727 11.11 -3.84 1.92
CA ASP A 727 9.98 -2.90 2.03
C ASP A 727 9.03 -3.03 0.82
N TYR A 728 9.57 -3.13 -0.40
CA TYR A 728 8.77 -3.32 -1.61
C TYR A 728 7.96 -4.63 -1.58
N ALA A 729 8.57 -5.72 -1.11
CA ALA A 729 7.88 -7.01 -0.97
C ALA A 729 6.79 -6.97 0.12
N LEU A 730 7.04 -6.28 1.25
CA LEU A 730 6.11 -6.16 2.37
C LEU A 730 4.90 -5.27 2.04
N MET A 731 5.04 -4.33 1.11
CA MET A 731 3.95 -3.45 0.67
C MET A 731 3.13 -4.04 -0.48
N SER A 732 3.76 -4.81 -1.38
CA SER A 732 3.14 -5.37 -2.58
C SER A 732 2.36 -4.33 -3.40
N LEU A 733 2.99 -3.19 -3.71
CA LEU A 733 2.35 -2.11 -4.49
C LEU A 733 1.79 -2.60 -5.84
N CYS A 734 2.40 -3.62 -6.45
CA CYS A 734 1.92 -4.22 -7.70
C CYS A 734 0.50 -4.85 -7.61
N SER A 735 -0.03 -5.08 -6.40
CA SER A 735 -1.40 -5.55 -6.19
C SER A 735 -2.44 -4.43 -6.28
N TRP A 736 -2.00 -3.17 -6.19
CA TRP A 736 -2.87 -1.99 -6.04
C TRP A 736 -2.60 -0.91 -7.09
N VAL A 737 -1.44 -0.95 -7.74
CA VAL A 737 -0.96 0.05 -8.70
C VAL A 737 -0.72 -0.61 -10.05
N ASN A 738 -1.37 -0.09 -11.08
CA ASN A 738 -1.10 -0.47 -12.47
C ASN A 738 0.28 0.06 -12.87
N VAL A 739 1.10 -0.73 -13.55
CA VAL A 739 2.46 -0.33 -13.94
C VAL A 739 2.57 -0.31 -15.45
N VAL A 740 2.85 0.86 -16.01
CA VAL A 740 3.14 1.04 -17.44
C VAL A 740 4.65 1.23 -17.59
N VAL A 741 5.31 0.30 -18.27
CA VAL A 741 6.76 0.33 -18.47
C VAL A 741 7.08 1.18 -19.69
N GLY A 742 7.64 2.35 -19.47
CA GLY A 742 7.95 3.29 -20.55
C GLY A 742 8.54 4.60 -20.03
N ARG A 743 9.15 5.38 -20.93
CA ARG A 743 9.61 6.74 -20.64
C ARG A 743 8.58 7.74 -21.11
N MET A 744 8.30 8.76 -20.30
CA MET A 744 7.52 9.90 -20.75
C MET A 744 8.33 10.73 -21.75
N THR A 745 7.81 10.92 -22.95
CA THR A 745 8.42 11.71 -24.03
C THR A 745 7.64 12.98 -24.36
N GLY A 746 6.38 13.08 -23.93
CA GLY A 746 5.53 14.25 -24.10
C GLY A 746 4.38 14.31 -23.09
N ILE A 747 3.84 15.51 -22.88
CA ILE A 747 2.62 15.75 -22.09
C ILE A 747 1.72 16.67 -22.92
N ASP A 748 0.52 16.21 -23.25
CA ASP A 748 -0.53 17.07 -23.80
C ASP A 748 -1.48 17.48 -22.67
N ARG A 749 -1.37 18.75 -22.28
CA ARG A 749 -2.17 19.31 -21.17
C ARG A 749 -3.62 19.53 -21.55
N ALA A 750 -3.88 19.88 -22.81
CA ALA A 750 -5.23 20.19 -23.28
C ALA A 750 -6.07 18.91 -23.38
N ALA A 751 -5.47 17.85 -23.92
CA ALA A 751 -6.08 16.53 -24.00
C ALA A 751 -5.83 15.64 -22.75
N LYS A 752 -5.16 16.17 -21.73
CA LYS A 752 -4.81 15.51 -20.46
C LYS A 752 -4.26 14.09 -20.63
N HIS A 753 -3.18 13.93 -21.39
CA HIS A 753 -2.51 12.64 -21.52
C HIS A 753 -0.99 12.76 -21.58
N VAL A 754 -0.33 11.65 -21.26
CA VAL A 754 1.13 11.47 -21.34
C VAL A 754 1.44 10.61 -22.56
N VAL A 755 2.45 11.02 -23.34
CA VAL A 755 2.99 10.25 -24.47
C VAL A 755 4.23 9.50 -24.01
N LEU A 756 4.30 8.21 -24.33
CA LEU A 756 5.40 7.33 -23.96
C LEU A 756 6.41 7.15 -25.11
N SER A 757 7.59 6.63 -24.79
CA SER A 757 8.62 6.23 -25.75
C SER A 757 8.20 5.09 -26.69
N THR A 758 7.12 4.38 -26.35
CA THR A 758 6.47 3.35 -27.18
C THR A 758 5.44 3.94 -28.13
N ASP A 759 5.29 5.27 -28.17
CA ASP A 759 4.21 6.02 -28.84
C ASP A 759 2.80 5.73 -28.29
N GLU A 760 2.72 5.02 -27.16
CA GLU A 760 1.46 4.82 -26.43
C GLU A 760 1.06 6.07 -25.64
N ILE A 761 -0.24 6.23 -25.44
CA ILE A 761 -0.84 7.38 -24.78
C ILE A 761 -1.52 6.93 -23.49
N VAL A 762 -1.24 7.62 -22.37
CA VAL A 762 -1.84 7.36 -21.06
C VAL A 762 -2.62 8.58 -20.59
N PRO A 763 -3.97 8.55 -20.56
CA PRO A 763 -4.80 9.66 -20.10
C PRO A 763 -4.75 9.82 -18.58
N TYR A 764 -4.91 11.06 -18.08
CA TYR A 764 -4.90 11.39 -16.66
C TYR A 764 -6.00 12.39 -16.27
N ASP A 765 -6.50 12.28 -15.03
CA ASP A 765 -7.22 13.37 -14.36
C ASP A 765 -6.25 14.18 -13.50
N HIS A 766 -5.32 13.48 -12.85
CA HIS A 766 -4.22 14.06 -12.09
C HIS A 766 -2.90 13.44 -12.51
N LEU A 767 -1.93 14.28 -12.90
CA LEU A 767 -0.58 13.88 -13.26
C LEU A 767 0.40 14.28 -12.16
N ILE A 768 1.18 13.32 -11.67
CA ILE A 768 2.14 13.49 -10.58
C ILE A 768 3.54 13.21 -11.11
N LEU A 769 4.37 14.25 -11.22
CA LEU A 769 5.73 14.16 -11.74
C LEU A 769 6.72 13.96 -10.60
N CYS A 770 7.38 12.79 -10.57
CA CYS A 770 8.30 12.34 -9.53
C CYS A 770 9.58 11.71 -10.10
N THR A 771 10.00 12.11 -11.31
CA THR A 771 11.14 11.56 -12.07
C THR A 771 12.52 11.84 -11.43
N GLY A 772 12.62 12.85 -10.55
CA GLY A 772 13.86 13.20 -9.86
C GLY A 772 14.96 13.73 -10.80
N GLN A 773 16.21 13.57 -10.39
CA GLN A 773 17.40 13.92 -11.18
C GLN A 773 18.29 12.67 -11.32
N GLN A 774 18.93 12.53 -12.48
CA GLN A 774 19.73 11.38 -12.88
C GLN A 774 21.12 11.80 -13.35
N TYR A 775 22.14 10.95 -13.11
CA TYR A 775 23.48 11.10 -13.64
C TYR A 775 23.46 11.14 -15.16
N GLN A 776 24.15 12.13 -15.71
CA GLN A 776 24.25 12.37 -17.15
C GLN A 776 25.59 11.86 -17.71
N VAL A 777 25.60 11.57 -19.01
CA VAL A 777 26.85 11.30 -19.74
C VAL A 777 27.65 12.60 -19.84
N PRO A 778 28.88 12.68 -19.30
CA PRO A 778 29.68 13.90 -19.37
C PRO A 778 30.05 14.20 -20.82
N CYS A 779 29.88 15.45 -21.25
CA CYS A 779 30.36 15.89 -22.55
C CYS A 779 31.87 16.15 -22.48
N PRO A 780 32.71 15.43 -23.25
CA PRO A 780 34.13 15.78 -23.39
C PRO A 780 34.26 17.23 -23.86
N THR A 781 35.32 17.91 -23.41
CA THR A 781 35.56 19.31 -23.80
C THR A 781 36.13 19.46 -25.20
N GLU A 782 36.51 18.33 -25.83
CA GLU A 782 37.21 18.24 -27.12
C GLU A 782 38.61 18.87 -27.10
N ALA A 783 39.19 19.04 -25.91
CA ALA A 783 40.55 19.54 -25.75
C ALA A 783 41.57 18.47 -26.17
N ASP A 784 42.38 18.79 -27.18
CA ASP A 784 43.48 17.94 -27.62
C ASP A 784 44.64 18.02 -26.61
N ILE A 785 44.88 16.93 -25.88
CA ILE A 785 45.92 16.86 -24.85
C ILE A 785 47.35 16.97 -25.42
N SER A 786 47.55 16.77 -26.73
CA SER A 786 48.85 16.96 -27.38
C SER A 786 49.31 18.41 -27.38
N GLN A 787 48.35 19.35 -27.27
CA GLN A 787 48.60 20.78 -27.15
C GLN A 787 48.91 21.21 -25.72
N HIS A 788 48.92 20.26 -24.76
CA HIS A 788 49.20 20.51 -23.34
C HIS A 788 48.26 21.52 -22.67
N LEU A 789 47.00 21.60 -23.14
CA LEU A 789 45.98 22.48 -22.60
C LEU A 789 45.70 22.19 -21.12
N THR A 790 45.53 23.27 -20.35
CA THR A 790 45.17 23.23 -18.93
C THR A 790 43.70 23.60 -18.72
N ASN A 791 43.13 23.31 -17.54
CA ASN A 791 41.73 23.64 -17.23
C ASN A 791 41.34 25.11 -17.45
N ARG A 792 42.30 26.04 -17.45
CA ARG A 792 42.05 27.47 -17.69
C ARG A 792 41.77 27.81 -19.15
N GLU A 793 42.24 26.97 -20.06
CA GLU A 793 42.16 27.17 -21.52
C GLU A 793 41.01 26.38 -22.14
N VAL A 794 40.43 25.45 -21.37
CA VAL A 794 39.37 24.56 -21.83
C VAL A 794 37.99 25.19 -21.60
N PRO A 795 37.07 25.16 -22.59
CA PRO A 795 35.72 25.65 -22.41
C PRO A 795 34.99 24.90 -21.29
N ASN A 796 34.21 25.61 -20.48
CA ASN A 796 33.39 24.96 -19.47
C ASN A 796 32.31 24.09 -20.14
N SER A 797 32.51 22.77 -20.17
CA SER A 797 31.56 21.82 -20.75
C SER A 797 30.42 21.45 -19.82
N SER A 798 30.37 21.97 -18.58
CA SER A 798 29.34 21.60 -17.59
C SER A 798 27.91 21.88 -18.06
N GLN A 799 27.73 22.83 -18.99
CA GLN A 799 26.42 23.14 -19.59
C GLN A 799 26.16 22.43 -20.92
N ARG A 800 27.14 21.68 -21.45
CA ARG A 800 26.99 20.94 -22.70
C ARG A 800 26.46 19.54 -22.41
N ARG A 801 25.43 19.15 -23.16
CA ARG A 801 24.91 17.80 -23.16
C ARG A 801 25.63 16.96 -24.21
N TYR A 802 25.99 15.74 -23.85
CA TYR A 802 26.47 14.77 -24.82
C TYR A 802 25.32 14.32 -25.74
N THR A 803 25.46 14.54 -27.05
CA THR A 803 24.45 14.18 -28.07
C THR A 803 24.88 13.00 -28.95
N GLY A 804 26.09 12.48 -28.77
CA GLY A 804 26.60 11.32 -29.51
C GLY A 804 25.99 9.99 -29.02
N LYS A 805 26.29 8.90 -29.74
CA LYS A 805 25.97 7.55 -29.28
C LYS A 805 26.75 7.26 -27.99
N VAL A 806 26.05 6.91 -26.92
CA VAL A 806 26.69 6.53 -25.65
C VAL A 806 27.52 5.26 -25.88
N PRO A 807 28.83 5.26 -25.53
CA PRO A 807 29.67 4.07 -25.69
C PRO A 807 29.14 2.86 -24.92
N CYS A 808 29.28 1.66 -25.48
CA CYS A 808 28.71 0.44 -24.88
C CYS A 808 29.30 0.04 -23.52
N ASN A 809 30.47 0.56 -23.18
CA ASN A 809 31.17 0.35 -21.91
C ASN A 809 31.17 1.58 -20.98
N HIS A 810 30.30 2.56 -21.26
CA HIS A 810 30.05 3.72 -20.41
C HIS A 810 28.77 3.51 -19.60
N PHE A 811 28.87 3.60 -18.27
CA PHE A 811 27.76 3.32 -17.35
C PHE A 811 27.42 4.55 -16.49
N THR A 812 26.15 4.96 -16.53
CA THR A 812 25.52 5.88 -15.57
C THR A 812 24.57 5.08 -14.72
N LEU A 813 24.86 4.91 -13.43
CA LEU A 813 24.03 4.10 -12.54
C LEU A 813 23.03 5.01 -11.82
N ASN A 814 21.74 4.92 -12.16
CA ASN A 814 20.68 5.70 -11.52
C ASN A 814 19.70 4.84 -10.74
N GLU A 815 19.48 3.61 -11.20
CA GLU A 815 18.56 2.66 -10.59
C GLU A 815 19.14 1.24 -10.52
N GLU A 816 18.43 0.34 -9.85
CA GLU A 816 18.87 -1.05 -9.62
C GLU A 816 19.10 -1.82 -10.93
N GLU A 817 18.28 -1.57 -11.95
CA GLU A 817 18.43 -2.22 -13.25
C GLU A 817 19.70 -1.77 -13.98
N ASP A 818 20.10 -0.49 -13.85
CA ASP A 818 21.39 -0.01 -14.37
C ASP A 818 22.56 -0.72 -13.69
N CYS A 819 22.46 -0.89 -12.37
CA CYS A 819 23.44 -1.61 -11.55
C CYS A 819 23.54 -3.07 -11.99
N PHE A 820 22.39 -3.72 -12.26
CA PHE A 820 22.34 -5.09 -12.74
C PHE A 820 22.95 -5.25 -14.14
N LYS A 821 22.66 -4.33 -15.06
CA LYS A 821 23.27 -4.30 -16.40
C LYS A 821 24.79 -4.16 -16.31
N ALA A 822 25.28 -3.25 -15.45
CA ALA A 822 26.71 -3.09 -15.20
C ALA A 822 27.34 -4.36 -14.61
N LEU A 823 26.68 -5.01 -13.65
CA LEU A 823 27.14 -6.26 -13.05
C LEU A 823 27.24 -7.40 -14.08
N ILE A 824 26.23 -7.57 -14.94
CA ILE A 824 26.26 -8.54 -16.03
C ILE A 824 27.42 -8.24 -16.98
N TRP A 825 27.61 -6.97 -17.34
CA TRP A 825 28.67 -6.58 -18.26
C TRP A 825 30.06 -6.86 -17.69
N ILE A 826 30.28 -6.60 -16.40
CA ILE A 826 31.52 -6.95 -15.68
C ILE A 826 31.78 -8.45 -15.70
N ARG A 827 30.75 -9.26 -15.41
CA ARG A 827 30.87 -10.72 -15.38
C ARG A 827 31.12 -11.33 -16.77
N ASN A 828 30.48 -10.79 -17.81
CA ASN A 828 30.57 -11.32 -19.17
C ASN A 828 31.87 -10.95 -19.91
N ASN A 829 32.54 -9.84 -19.54
CA ASN A 829 33.72 -9.34 -20.24
C ASN A 829 35.04 -9.58 -19.49
N SER A 830 35.07 -10.45 -18.48
CA SER A 830 36.28 -10.79 -17.69
C SER A 830 37.07 -9.58 -17.19
N ILE A 831 36.36 -8.49 -16.86
CA ILE A 831 36.99 -7.20 -16.50
C ILE A 831 37.80 -7.32 -15.22
N THR A 832 37.34 -8.17 -14.31
CA THR A 832 38.01 -8.47 -13.04
C THR A 832 39.46 -8.91 -13.24
N THR A 833 39.80 -9.57 -14.36
CA THR A 833 41.13 -10.13 -14.59
C THR A 833 42.05 -9.31 -15.47
N GLU A 834 41.56 -8.41 -16.34
CA GLU A 834 42.43 -7.71 -17.31
C GLU A 834 42.10 -6.22 -17.56
N GLY A 835 40.93 -5.73 -17.17
CA GLY A 835 40.47 -4.39 -17.56
C GLY A 835 40.76 -3.29 -16.54
N ASN A 836 41.20 -2.12 -17.02
CA ASN A 836 41.24 -0.89 -16.21
C ASN A 836 39.85 -0.24 -16.16
N ILE A 837 39.44 0.28 -15.02
CA ILE A 837 38.13 0.92 -14.82
C ILE A 837 38.35 2.37 -14.41
N ILE A 838 37.71 3.30 -15.11
CA ILE A 838 37.65 4.71 -14.69
C ILE A 838 36.32 4.94 -13.97
N VAL A 839 36.37 5.50 -12.77
CA VAL A 839 35.19 6.00 -12.05
C VAL A 839 35.32 7.51 -11.98
N TYR A 840 34.48 8.23 -12.73
CA TYR A 840 34.54 9.67 -12.88
C TYR A 840 33.43 10.37 -12.07
N GLY A 841 33.79 11.08 -11.00
CA GLY A 841 32.82 11.77 -10.14
C GLY A 841 33.33 12.05 -8.73
N ASN A 842 32.49 12.70 -7.92
CA ASN A 842 32.81 13.09 -6.54
C ASN A 842 31.63 12.94 -5.57
N THR A 843 30.60 12.18 -5.95
CA THR A 843 29.41 11.92 -5.13
C THR A 843 29.63 10.73 -4.20
N ILE A 844 28.73 10.52 -3.24
CA ILE A 844 28.78 9.34 -2.37
C ILE A 844 28.68 8.03 -3.16
N ASP A 845 27.87 8.01 -4.23
CA ASP A 845 27.70 6.88 -5.15
C ASP A 845 29.02 6.47 -5.85
N THR A 846 29.92 7.45 -6.02
CA THR A 846 31.26 7.22 -6.58
C THR A 846 32.06 6.27 -5.68
N TYR A 847 32.04 6.52 -4.36
CA TYR A 847 32.79 5.74 -3.38
C TYR A 847 32.17 4.36 -3.15
N THR A 848 30.84 4.25 -3.08
CA THR A 848 30.15 2.96 -2.97
C THR A 848 30.35 2.10 -4.21
N THR A 849 30.42 2.70 -5.40
CA THR A 849 30.75 2.00 -6.64
C THR A 849 32.18 1.45 -6.61
N VAL A 850 33.17 2.25 -6.17
CA VAL A 850 34.55 1.77 -6.04
C VAL A 850 34.65 0.59 -5.07
N GLU A 851 34.00 0.67 -3.90
CA GLU A 851 33.97 -0.45 -2.94
C GLU A 851 33.29 -1.70 -3.52
N THR A 852 32.21 -1.52 -4.29
CA THR A 852 31.53 -2.63 -4.97
C THR A 852 32.44 -3.30 -5.99
N LEU A 853 33.19 -2.52 -6.78
CA LEU A 853 34.17 -3.07 -7.75
C LEU A 853 35.30 -3.84 -7.06
N LEU A 854 35.81 -3.32 -5.95
CA LEU A 854 36.82 -4.01 -5.13
C LEU A 854 36.26 -5.35 -4.61
N ASN A 855 35.01 -5.37 -4.13
CA ASN A 855 34.35 -6.58 -3.65
C ASN A 855 34.07 -7.61 -4.75
N LEU A 856 33.78 -7.16 -5.98
CA LEU A 856 33.63 -8.01 -7.15
C LEU A 856 34.98 -8.62 -7.62
N GLY A 857 36.10 -8.27 -6.97
CA GLY A 857 37.42 -8.83 -7.24
C GLY A 857 38.27 -8.02 -8.22
N VAL A 858 37.87 -6.81 -8.59
CA VAL A 858 38.72 -5.92 -9.40
C VAL A 858 39.89 -5.44 -8.54
N SER A 859 41.13 -5.69 -8.98
CA SER A 859 42.33 -5.18 -8.29
C SER A 859 42.29 -3.65 -8.23
N GLY A 860 42.48 -3.05 -7.05
CA GLY A 860 42.45 -1.59 -6.91
C GLY A 860 43.49 -0.87 -7.78
N SER A 861 44.62 -1.52 -8.09
CA SER A 861 45.63 -1.01 -9.04
C SER A 861 45.11 -0.71 -10.46
N ARG A 862 43.95 -1.27 -10.79
CA ARG A 862 43.25 -1.08 -12.08
C ARG A 862 42.06 -0.13 -12.00
N ILE A 863 41.75 0.38 -10.82
CA ILE A 863 40.67 1.35 -10.61
C ILE A 863 41.29 2.74 -10.57
N HIS A 864 40.87 3.59 -11.50
CA HIS A 864 41.25 4.99 -11.58
C HIS A 864 40.06 5.86 -11.16
N LEU A 865 40.13 6.42 -9.96
CA LEU A 865 39.13 7.36 -9.46
C LEU A 865 39.49 8.76 -9.94
N VAL A 866 38.69 9.35 -10.82
CA VAL A 866 38.95 10.66 -11.41
C VAL A 866 37.89 11.66 -10.93
N GLN A 867 38.32 12.67 -10.19
CA GLN A 867 37.42 13.66 -9.60
C GLN A 867 37.43 14.94 -10.44
N PRO A 868 36.27 15.41 -10.94
CA PRO A 868 36.16 16.71 -11.58
C PRO A 868 36.40 17.84 -10.58
N PRO A 869 36.71 19.07 -11.05
CA PRO A 869 36.71 20.25 -10.19
C PRO A 869 35.37 20.37 -9.44
N PRO A 870 35.37 20.59 -8.12
CA PRO A 870 34.15 20.58 -7.35
C PRO A 870 33.29 21.81 -7.63
N ALA A 871 31.97 21.62 -7.84
CA ALA A 871 31.02 22.71 -8.05
C ALA A 871 30.75 23.54 -6.77
N SER A 872 31.05 22.96 -5.60
CA SER A 872 30.89 23.56 -4.28
C SER A 872 32.13 23.26 -3.44
N THR A 873 32.46 24.12 -2.49
CA THR A 873 33.53 23.85 -1.51
C THR A 873 33.18 22.73 -0.53
N ILE A 874 31.93 22.25 -0.54
CA ILE A 874 31.41 21.21 0.35
C ILE A 874 31.47 19.85 -0.37
N THR A 875 32.17 18.90 0.23
CA THR A 875 32.25 17.51 -0.25
C THR A 875 30.94 16.75 0.03
N CYS A 876 30.73 15.60 -0.61
CA CYS A 876 29.55 14.77 -0.36
C CYS A 876 29.52 14.10 1.04
N ILE A 877 30.66 14.02 1.73
CA ILE A 877 30.79 13.45 3.09
C ILE A 877 30.74 14.56 4.15
N ASN A 878 31.31 15.74 3.83
CA ASN A 878 31.38 16.93 4.68
C ASN A 878 31.92 16.63 6.10
N ASN A 879 32.92 15.75 6.20
CA ASN A 879 33.56 15.39 7.46
C ASN A 879 35.00 14.92 7.19
N TYR A 880 35.97 15.78 7.53
CA TYR A 880 37.39 15.55 7.27
C TYR A 880 37.94 14.23 7.84
N SER A 881 37.46 13.81 9.01
CA SER A 881 37.93 12.55 9.63
C SER A 881 37.51 11.33 8.81
N VAL A 882 36.27 11.32 8.33
CA VAL A 882 35.73 10.25 7.48
C VAL A 882 36.39 10.30 6.10
N GLU A 883 36.52 11.49 5.52
CA GLU A 883 37.19 11.68 4.22
C GLU A 883 38.64 11.20 4.24
N SER A 884 39.39 11.52 5.30
CA SER A 884 40.76 11.04 5.46
C SER A 884 40.81 9.51 5.57
N ALA A 885 39.89 8.88 6.32
CA ALA A 885 39.85 7.44 6.45
C ALA A 885 39.52 6.73 5.12
N VAL A 886 38.59 7.29 4.34
CA VAL A 886 38.23 6.78 3.01
C VAL A 886 39.38 6.97 2.01
N ALA A 887 40.07 8.12 2.04
CA ALA A 887 41.23 8.39 1.20
C ALA A 887 42.40 7.42 1.50
N ASP A 888 42.67 7.18 2.78
CA ASP A 888 43.69 6.21 3.23
C ASP A 888 43.33 4.78 2.77
N ALA A 889 42.05 4.39 2.86
CA ALA A 889 41.58 3.08 2.42
C ALA A 889 41.65 2.89 0.89
N LEU A 890 41.33 3.92 0.12
CA LEU A 890 41.52 3.93 -1.34
C LEU A 890 42.99 3.72 -1.70
N GLY A 891 43.90 4.46 -1.06
CA GLY A 891 45.34 4.32 -1.26
C GLY A 891 45.85 2.93 -0.89
N ALA A 892 45.38 2.36 0.24
CA ALA A 892 45.74 1.02 0.69
C ALA A 892 45.25 -0.09 -0.25
N ALA A 893 44.08 0.10 -0.89
CA ALA A 893 43.56 -0.82 -1.90
C ALA A 893 44.31 -0.72 -3.24
N GLY A 894 45.17 0.30 -3.42
CA GLY A 894 45.90 0.56 -4.66
C GLY A 894 45.13 1.39 -5.69
N VAL A 895 43.98 1.98 -5.32
CA VAL A 895 43.17 2.81 -6.21
C VAL A 895 43.92 4.11 -6.49
N THR A 896 44.13 4.43 -7.77
CA THR A 896 44.82 5.67 -8.15
C THR A 896 43.81 6.80 -8.30
N MET A 897 43.98 7.86 -7.51
CA MET A 897 43.09 9.02 -7.49
C MET A 897 43.68 10.21 -8.25
N TYR A 898 42.88 10.82 -9.13
CA TYR A 898 43.20 12.03 -9.88
C TYR A 898 42.21 13.13 -9.48
N ARG A 899 42.71 14.34 -9.21
CA ARG A 899 41.89 15.48 -8.76
C ARG A 899 41.86 16.60 -9.80
N ASP A 900 40.81 17.41 -9.74
CA ASP A 900 40.58 18.56 -10.60
C ASP A 900 40.73 18.23 -12.10
N ALA A 901 40.34 17.02 -12.48
CA ALA A 901 40.55 16.49 -13.81
C ALA A 901 39.26 16.61 -14.63
N ILE A 902 39.29 17.39 -15.71
CA ILE A 902 38.15 17.58 -16.61
C ILE A 902 38.30 16.63 -17.80
N LEU A 903 37.24 15.89 -18.13
CA LEU A 903 37.23 14.99 -19.29
C LEU A 903 37.47 15.78 -20.59
N ALA A 904 38.60 15.51 -21.24
CA ALA A 904 39.03 16.17 -22.46
C ALA A 904 38.46 15.48 -23.71
N GLN A 905 38.82 14.21 -23.91
CA GLN A 905 38.43 13.39 -25.06
C GLN A 905 38.36 11.91 -24.68
N TRP A 906 37.49 11.16 -25.36
CA TRP A 906 37.58 9.69 -25.41
C TRP A 906 38.34 9.27 -26.66
N ASN A 907 39.12 8.19 -26.57
CA ASN A 907 39.90 7.60 -27.65
C ASN A 907 40.72 8.63 -28.45
N ASP A 908 41.25 9.67 -27.78
CA ASP A 908 42.02 10.76 -28.40
C ASP A 908 41.27 11.48 -29.54
N GLY A 909 39.95 11.63 -29.39
CA GLY A 909 39.06 12.25 -30.38
C GLY A 909 38.59 11.31 -31.48
N LEU A 910 38.99 10.04 -31.44
CA LEU A 910 38.50 8.99 -32.34
C LEU A 910 37.12 8.48 -31.91
N HIS A 911 36.58 7.52 -32.67
CA HIS A 911 35.29 6.91 -32.37
C HIS A 911 35.25 6.32 -30.95
N PRO A 912 34.32 6.75 -30.08
CA PRO A 912 34.38 6.44 -28.65
C PRO A 912 33.74 5.10 -28.27
N ASP A 913 33.21 4.31 -29.22
CA ASP A 913 32.49 3.06 -28.93
C ASP A 913 33.28 1.81 -29.38
N PRO A 914 33.88 1.03 -28.46
CA PRO A 914 33.96 1.25 -27.01
C PRO A 914 35.07 2.26 -26.62
N ILE A 915 35.03 2.75 -25.37
CA ILE A 915 36.08 3.61 -24.81
C ILE A 915 37.28 2.72 -24.45
N TYR A 916 38.40 2.92 -25.14
CA TYR A 916 39.70 2.28 -24.85
C TYR A 916 40.59 3.19 -24.00
N SER A 917 40.38 4.51 -24.10
CA SER A 917 41.13 5.49 -23.33
C SER A 917 40.34 6.77 -23.10
N ALA A 918 40.56 7.40 -21.95
CA ALA A 918 40.05 8.72 -21.66
C ALA A 918 41.21 9.67 -21.32
N SER A 919 41.18 10.85 -21.94
CA SER A 919 42.15 11.91 -21.77
C SER A 919 41.53 13.02 -20.93
N PHE A 920 42.29 13.60 -20.01
CA PHE A 920 41.82 14.60 -19.07
C PHE A 920 42.76 15.80 -19.04
N THR A 921 42.21 17.00 -18.93
CA THR A 921 42.97 18.20 -18.58
C THR A 921 42.97 18.39 -17.07
N THR A 922 44.02 19.01 -16.55
CA THR A 922 44.13 19.40 -15.14
C THR A 922 44.62 20.84 -15.04
N PRO A 923 44.70 21.44 -13.84
CA PRO A 923 45.29 22.76 -13.68
C PRO A 923 46.79 22.83 -14.02
N THR A 924 47.48 21.69 -14.11
CA THR A 924 48.94 21.63 -14.30
C THR A 924 49.35 20.93 -15.59
N LYS A 925 49.00 19.65 -15.75
CA LYS A 925 49.40 18.82 -16.90
C LYS A 925 48.28 17.85 -17.28
N PRO A 926 47.88 17.78 -18.57
CA PRO A 926 46.93 16.77 -19.01
C PRO A 926 47.52 15.36 -18.93
N PHE A 927 46.66 14.36 -18.81
CA PHE A 927 47.04 12.96 -18.75
C PHE A 927 46.03 12.08 -19.51
N ARG A 928 46.45 10.86 -19.84
CA ARG A 928 45.66 9.87 -20.57
C ARG A 928 45.65 8.56 -19.81
N LEU A 929 44.46 7.96 -19.66
CA LEU A 929 44.27 6.66 -19.00
C LEU A 929 43.68 5.67 -19.99
N GLN A 930 44.23 4.45 -20.03
CA GLN A 930 43.58 3.33 -20.71
C GLN A 930 42.47 2.78 -19.81
N CYS A 931 41.32 2.47 -20.38
CA CYS A 931 40.23 1.80 -19.68
C CYS A 931 39.49 0.82 -20.57
N SER A 932 38.90 -0.18 -19.93
CA SER A 932 37.94 -1.11 -20.51
C SER A 932 36.51 -0.74 -20.11
N MET A 933 36.34 0.12 -19.10
CA MET A 933 35.03 0.54 -18.60
C MET A 933 35.09 1.94 -17.98
N PHE A 934 34.00 2.70 -18.11
CA PHE A 934 33.89 4.07 -17.62
C PHE A 934 32.58 4.28 -16.86
N PHE A 935 32.64 4.58 -15.56
CA PHE A 935 31.48 4.99 -14.76
C PHE A 935 31.43 6.50 -14.61
N SER A 936 30.23 7.08 -14.72
CA SER A 936 30.01 8.53 -14.61
C SER A 936 29.06 8.89 -13.47
N PHE A 937 29.57 9.67 -12.53
CA PHE A 937 28.89 10.21 -11.35
C PHE A 937 29.15 11.73 -11.18
N CYS A 938 29.38 12.45 -12.28
CA CYS A 938 29.80 13.86 -12.25
C CYS A 938 28.69 14.80 -11.75
N GLU A 939 27.51 14.76 -12.35
CA GLU A 939 26.38 15.63 -11.99
C GLU A 939 25.05 14.93 -12.26
N LYS A 940 24.07 15.13 -11.36
CA LYS A 940 22.68 14.72 -11.57
C LYS A 940 21.90 15.90 -12.14
N ASN A 941 21.19 15.68 -13.25
CA ASN A 941 20.28 16.66 -13.84
C ASN A 941 18.94 16.00 -14.19
N VAL A 942 17.92 16.79 -14.49
CA VAL A 942 16.66 16.25 -15.03
C VAL A 942 16.98 15.57 -16.37
N ASP A 943 16.50 14.35 -16.54
CA ASP A 943 16.62 13.64 -17.82
C ASP A 943 16.10 14.53 -18.96
N TYR A 944 16.78 14.50 -20.10
CA TYR A 944 16.48 15.43 -21.18
C TYR A 944 15.13 15.14 -21.84
N GLU A 945 14.74 13.88 -22.00
CA GLU A 945 13.43 13.56 -22.59
C GLU A 945 12.33 14.08 -21.68
N THR A 946 12.51 13.92 -20.36
CA THR A 946 11.66 14.52 -19.34
C THR A 946 11.66 16.05 -19.46
N PHE A 947 12.82 16.71 -19.46
CA PHE A 947 12.93 18.17 -19.58
C PHE A 947 12.23 18.68 -20.84
N LYS A 948 12.47 18.03 -21.98
CA LYS A 948 11.85 18.36 -23.27
C LYS A 948 10.33 18.24 -23.16
N ALA A 949 9.82 17.13 -22.62
CA ALA A 949 8.38 16.94 -22.41
C ALA A 949 7.75 18.03 -21.54
N LEU A 950 8.43 18.45 -20.45
CA LEU A 950 7.97 19.54 -19.58
C LEU A 950 7.96 20.90 -20.31
N ASN A 951 9.03 21.20 -21.05
CA ASN A 951 9.18 22.44 -21.79
C ASN A 951 8.17 22.56 -22.94
N ASP A 952 8.01 21.48 -23.71
CA ASP A 952 7.07 21.40 -24.84
C ASP A 952 5.62 21.49 -24.35
N ALA A 953 5.32 20.98 -23.14
CA ALA A 953 4.04 21.17 -22.46
C ALA A 953 3.84 22.57 -21.85
N CYS A 954 4.79 23.50 -22.03
CA CYS A 954 4.76 24.84 -21.43
C CYS A 954 4.57 24.82 -19.90
N LEU A 955 5.16 23.84 -19.22
CA LEU A 955 5.29 23.85 -17.77
C LEU A 955 6.45 24.76 -17.37
N VAL A 956 6.25 25.60 -16.36
CA VAL A 956 7.27 26.61 -15.98
C VAL A 956 8.52 25.92 -15.45
N TYR A 957 9.63 26.09 -16.16
CA TYR A 957 10.92 25.49 -15.84
C TYR A 957 12.00 26.57 -15.67
N ASP A 958 12.55 26.69 -14.47
CA ASP A 958 13.64 27.63 -14.11
C ASP A 958 14.75 26.82 -13.43
N SER A 959 15.65 26.23 -14.24
CA SER A 959 16.63 25.18 -13.89
C SER A 959 16.03 23.85 -13.39
N ARG A 960 14.81 23.90 -12.85
CA ARG A 960 13.98 22.82 -12.33
C ARG A 960 12.51 23.16 -12.57
N LEU A 961 11.62 22.17 -12.42
CA LEU A 961 10.18 22.40 -12.54
C LEU A 961 9.67 23.25 -11.37
N VAL A 962 9.01 24.36 -11.69
CA VAL A 962 8.54 25.31 -10.68
C VAL A 962 7.21 24.86 -10.09
N ILE A 963 7.13 24.85 -8.76
CA ILE A 963 5.91 24.49 -8.02
C ILE A 963 5.51 25.53 -6.96
N ASP A 964 4.26 25.48 -6.54
CA ASP A 964 3.76 26.18 -5.34
C ASP A 964 3.94 25.35 -4.05
N THR A 965 3.46 25.88 -2.92
CA THR A 965 3.50 25.21 -1.60
C THR A 965 2.64 23.95 -1.51
N ASN A 966 1.66 23.81 -2.41
CA ASN A 966 0.74 22.68 -2.50
C ASN A 966 1.14 21.72 -3.62
N PHE A 967 2.38 21.78 -4.10
CA PHE A 967 2.94 20.92 -5.16
C PHE A 967 2.36 21.14 -6.57
N HIS A 968 1.52 22.13 -6.80
CA HIS A 968 1.01 22.42 -8.15
C HIS A 968 2.11 23.02 -9.03
N THR A 969 2.10 22.64 -10.30
CA THR A 969 2.77 23.41 -11.35
C THR A 969 1.91 24.62 -11.76
N ASN A 970 2.19 25.26 -12.90
CA ASN A 970 1.27 26.24 -13.50
C ASN A 970 -0.03 25.63 -14.06
N ASP A 971 -0.22 24.31 -13.92
CA ASP A 971 -1.44 23.59 -14.21
C ASP A 971 -1.94 22.88 -12.95
N ILE A 972 -3.19 23.11 -12.54
CA ILE A 972 -3.73 22.55 -11.29
C ILE A 972 -3.90 21.03 -11.35
N ALA A 973 -4.05 20.46 -12.55
CA ALA A 973 -4.13 19.02 -12.76
C ALA A 973 -2.76 18.33 -12.69
N ILE A 974 -1.66 19.08 -12.75
CA ILE A 974 -0.29 18.56 -12.76
C ILE A 974 0.44 19.00 -11.50
N ARG A 975 0.78 18.04 -10.65
CA ARG A 975 1.62 18.23 -9.46
C ARG A 975 3.01 17.66 -9.70
N ALA A 976 3.99 18.17 -8.96
CA ALA A 976 5.35 17.65 -9.01
C ALA A 976 6.03 17.67 -7.65
N ALA A 977 6.91 16.70 -7.40
CA ALA A 977 7.66 16.60 -6.15
C ALA A 977 9.03 15.94 -6.31
N GLY A 978 9.89 16.07 -5.31
CA GLY A 978 11.25 15.53 -5.32
C GLY A 978 12.29 16.43 -5.99
N SER A 979 13.49 15.90 -6.24
CA SER A 979 14.66 16.69 -6.66
C SER A 979 14.51 17.40 -8.02
N LEU A 980 13.50 17.03 -8.82
CA LEU A 980 13.19 17.71 -10.09
C LEU A 980 12.56 19.11 -9.89
N THR A 981 12.09 19.44 -8.68
CA THR A 981 11.33 20.66 -8.43
C THR A 981 12.13 21.76 -7.73
N LYS A 982 11.61 22.98 -7.86
CA LYS A 982 12.02 24.19 -7.13
C LYS A 982 10.76 24.99 -6.78
N PHE A 983 10.73 25.65 -5.62
CA PHE A 983 9.64 26.55 -5.27
C PHE A 983 9.67 27.82 -6.11
N SER A 984 8.50 28.38 -6.41
CA SER A 984 8.38 29.64 -7.16
C SER A 984 9.20 30.78 -6.53
N ASN A 985 9.86 31.58 -7.36
CA ASN A 985 10.69 32.72 -6.92
C ASN A 985 9.87 33.74 -6.08
N ARG A 986 8.53 33.69 -6.12
CA ARG A 986 7.62 34.51 -5.28
C ARG A 986 7.82 34.31 -3.77
N TYR A 987 8.38 33.17 -3.36
CA TYR A 987 8.62 32.82 -1.96
C TYR A 987 9.99 33.28 -1.44
N TYR A 988 10.81 33.95 -2.26
CA TYR A 988 12.14 34.49 -1.91
C TYR A 988 13.08 33.47 -1.22
N SER A 989 12.96 32.19 -1.60
CA SER A 989 13.64 31.05 -0.94
C SER A 989 14.27 30.08 -1.95
N ASN A 990 14.92 30.63 -2.98
CA ASN A 990 15.47 29.88 -4.12
C ASN A 990 16.47 28.77 -3.72
N GLU A 991 17.11 28.89 -2.57
CA GLU A 991 18.07 27.92 -2.03
C GLU A 991 17.40 26.66 -1.48
N TRP A 992 16.13 26.76 -1.07
CA TRP A 992 15.35 25.64 -0.57
C TRP A 992 14.61 24.96 -1.71
N THR A 993 14.81 23.65 -1.80
CA THR A 993 14.14 22.77 -2.76
C THR A 993 13.79 21.47 -2.06
N HIS A 994 12.94 20.64 -2.68
CA HIS A 994 12.67 19.30 -2.14
C HIS A 994 13.93 18.43 -1.96
N SER A 995 15.02 18.71 -2.71
CA SER A 995 16.29 17.99 -2.53
C SER A 995 16.97 18.22 -1.17
N ASN A 996 16.55 19.24 -0.42
CA ASN A 996 17.04 19.54 0.93
C ASN A 996 16.35 18.71 2.03
N PHE A 997 15.23 18.05 1.70
CA PHE A 997 14.37 17.34 2.65
C PHE A 997 14.36 15.82 2.41
N SER A 998 13.72 15.07 3.32
CA SER A 998 13.53 13.62 3.17
C SER A 998 12.56 13.31 2.04
N SER A 999 12.99 12.55 1.04
CA SER A 999 12.14 12.13 -0.10
C SER A 999 10.89 11.39 0.37
N LYS A 1000 11.00 10.56 1.42
CA LYS A 1000 9.85 9.84 1.99
C LYS A 1000 8.84 10.80 2.61
N GLU A 1001 9.27 11.80 3.38
CA GLU A 1001 8.37 12.81 3.96
C GLU A 1001 7.70 13.66 2.88
N ILE A 1002 8.43 14.06 1.85
CA ILE A 1002 7.88 14.82 0.72
C ILE A 1002 6.76 14.02 0.01
N GLY A 1003 6.98 12.74 -0.28
CA GLY A 1003 5.97 11.90 -0.93
C GLY A 1003 4.73 11.69 -0.05
N PHE A 1004 4.91 11.55 1.27
CA PHE A 1004 3.81 11.46 2.23
C PHE A 1004 2.99 12.76 2.26
N GLN A 1005 3.65 13.93 2.30
CA GLN A 1005 2.99 15.24 2.34
C GLN A 1005 2.25 15.55 1.03
N LEU A 1006 2.82 15.14 -0.12
CA LEU A 1006 2.12 15.21 -1.41
C LEU A 1006 0.83 14.38 -1.39
N ALA A 1007 0.88 13.16 -0.87
CA ALA A 1007 -0.30 12.30 -0.76
C ALA A 1007 -1.33 12.87 0.21
N ALA A 1008 -0.91 13.35 1.38
CA ALA A 1008 -1.79 14.00 2.35
C ALA A 1008 -2.52 15.21 1.75
N ALA A 1009 -1.81 16.06 1.00
CA ALA A 1009 -2.42 17.19 0.30
C ALA A 1009 -3.46 16.75 -0.76
N MET A 1010 -3.22 15.62 -1.45
CA MET A 1010 -4.15 15.08 -2.44
C MET A 1010 -5.33 14.33 -1.84
N LEU A 1011 -5.19 13.71 -0.66
CA LEU A 1011 -6.29 12.99 0.00
C LEU A 1011 -7.49 13.91 0.29
N HIS A 1012 -7.27 15.19 0.59
CA HIS A 1012 -8.34 16.18 0.75
C HIS A 1012 -9.21 16.38 -0.51
N LEU A 1013 -8.74 15.99 -1.71
CA LEU A 1013 -9.54 16.05 -2.95
C LEU A 1013 -10.53 14.89 -3.08
N PHE A 1014 -10.24 13.77 -2.41
CA PHE A 1014 -10.91 12.49 -2.64
C PHE A 1014 -11.63 11.96 -1.40
N ASP A 1015 -11.17 12.34 -0.22
CA ASP A 1015 -11.71 11.89 1.06
C ASP A 1015 -12.66 12.95 1.64
N PRO A 1016 -13.99 12.74 1.54
CA PRO A 1016 -14.98 13.65 2.11
C PRO A 1016 -15.01 13.63 3.64
N THR A 1017 -14.31 12.70 4.30
CA THR A 1017 -14.23 12.64 5.77
C THR A 1017 -13.16 13.57 6.34
N LEU A 1018 -12.23 14.03 5.50
CA LEU A 1018 -11.25 15.04 5.90
C LEU A 1018 -11.88 16.42 5.83
N GLU A 1019 -11.61 17.25 6.85
CA GLU A 1019 -12.02 18.65 6.80
C GLU A 1019 -11.41 19.34 5.57
N PRO A 1020 -12.18 20.14 4.83
CA PRO A 1020 -11.64 20.92 3.74
C PRO A 1020 -10.55 21.85 4.29
N VAL A 1021 -9.36 21.79 3.68
CA VAL A 1021 -8.22 22.62 4.09
C VAL A 1021 -8.65 24.08 3.98
N THR A 1022 -8.76 24.77 5.12
CA THR A 1022 -8.98 26.21 5.14
C THR A 1022 -7.77 26.89 4.52
N GLU A 1023 -7.98 27.84 3.60
CA GLU A 1023 -6.89 28.63 3.03
C GLU A 1023 -6.05 29.23 4.18
N PRO A 1024 -4.71 29.14 4.12
CA PRO A 1024 -3.88 29.76 5.12
C PRO A 1024 -4.21 31.26 5.22
N PRO A 1025 -4.17 31.87 6.42
CA PRO A 1025 -4.23 33.32 6.53
C PRO A 1025 -3.24 33.98 5.56
N ALA A 1026 -3.64 35.05 4.86
CA ALA A 1026 -2.86 35.67 3.78
C ALA A 1026 -1.38 36.00 4.10
N ASN A 1027 -1.04 36.14 5.38
CA ASN A 1027 0.34 36.35 5.85
C ASN A 1027 1.24 35.10 5.77
N LEU A 1028 0.66 33.89 5.76
CA LEU A 1028 1.37 32.61 5.69
C LEU A 1028 1.54 32.08 4.26
N ASP A 1029 0.79 32.62 3.29
CA ASP A 1029 0.82 32.23 1.86
C ASP A 1029 2.16 32.46 1.15
N ARG A 1030 3.10 33.13 1.80
CA ARG A 1030 4.45 33.42 1.28
C ARG A 1030 5.55 32.61 1.93
N LEU A 1031 5.22 31.67 2.82
CA LEU A 1031 6.19 30.76 3.43
C LEU A 1031 6.19 29.42 2.72
N ILE A 1032 7.37 28.86 2.49
CA ILE A 1032 7.48 27.47 2.04
C ILE A 1032 7.24 26.50 3.21
N PRO A 1033 6.64 25.32 2.96
CA PRO A 1033 6.54 24.29 3.98
C PRO A 1033 7.94 23.83 4.44
N MET A 1034 8.14 23.75 5.75
CA MET A 1034 9.37 23.22 6.35
C MET A 1034 9.13 21.81 6.88
N TYR A 1035 9.81 20.84 6.28
CA TYR A 1035 9.70 19.43 6.61
C TYR A 1035 10.76 19.04 7.67
N LYS A 1036 10.41 18.14 8.60
CA LYS A 1036 11.19 17.88 9.85
C LYS A 1036 11.95 16.55 9.82
N GLY A 1037 11.63 15.65 8.90
CA GLY A 1037 12.25 14.35 8.74
C GLY A 1037 13.74 14.48 8.41
N ALA A 1038 14.56 13.62 9.00
CA ALA A 1038 16.00 13.63 8.78
C ALA A 1038 16.34 13.32 7.31
N LYS A 1039 17.38 13.99 6.81
CA LYS A 1039 18.05 13.60 5.57
C LYS A 1039 19.11 12.56 5.92
N ILE A 1040 19.03 11.40 5.27
CA ILE A 1040 19.87 10.24 5.60
C ILE A 1040 20.67 9.84 4.36
N GLN A 1041 21.94 9.52 4.57
CA GLN A 1041 22.82 8.94 3.56
C GLN A 1041 23.57 7.78 4.21
N GLY A 1042 23.58 6.63 3.55
CA GLY A 1042 24.29 5.45 4.00
C GLY A 1042 24.84 4.62 2.85
N GLY A 1043 25.70 3.67 3.16
CA GLY A 1043 26.33 2.81 2.17
C GLY A 1043 27.59 2.16 2.71
N ILE A 1044 28.28 1.40 1.87
CA ILE A 1044 29.58 0.81 2.22
C ILE A 1044 30.64 1.54 1.40
N LEU A 1045 31.56 2.20 2.10
CA LEU A 1045 32.63 3.01 1.54
C LEU A 1045 33.94 2.21 1.44
N PRO A 1046 34.91 2.67 0.62
CA PRO A 1046 36.20 2.02 0.44
C PRO A 1046 36.88 1.63 1.75
N GLY A 1047 37.33 0.38 1.83
CA GLY A 1047 37.84 -0.22 3.08
C GLY A 1047 36.80 -1.04 3.82
N SER A 1048 35.68 -1.36 3.16
CA SER A 1048 34.52 -2.04 3.72
C SER A 1048 33.96 -1.34 4.96
N TYR A 1049 33.97 0.00 4.94
CA TYR A 1049 33.38 0.80 6.01
C TYR A 1049 31.88 0.98 5.81
N HIS A 1050 31.09 0.47 6.74
CA HIS A 1050 29.67 0.79 6.87
C HIS A 1050 29.53 2.25 7.30
N TYR A 1051 28.88 3.05 6.47
CA TYR A 1051 28.69 4.48 6.68
C TYR A 1051 27.21 4.81 6.87
N LEU A 1052 26.93 5.68 7.83
CA LEU A 1052 25.61 6.26 8.06
C LEU A 1052 25.76 7.72 8.49
N HIS A 1053 25.09 8.62 7.79
CA HIS A 1053 24.99 10.03 8.14
C HIS A 1053 23.51 10.43 8.19
N ILE A 1054 23.10 10.96 9.34
CA ILE A 1054 21.73 11.42 9.61
C ILE A 1054 21.83 12.88 10.01
N ALA A 1055 21.14 13.78 9.30
CA ALA A 1055 21.20 15.21 9.58
C ALA A 1055 19.81 15.86 9.47
N LYS A 1056 19.63 16.99 10.16
CA LYS A 1056 18.45 17.82 9.93
C LYS A 1056 18.44 18.35 8.48
N PRO A 1057 17.26 18.55 7.88
CA PRO A 1057 17.16 19.29 6.62
C PRO A 1057 17.81 20.66 6.73
N ALA A 1058 18.73 20.96 5.80
CA ALA A 1058 19.48 22.20 5.79
C ALA A 1058 19.98 22.55 4.38
N ILE A 1059 20.32 23.82 4.19
CA ILE A 1059 21.13 24.26 3.07
C ILE A 1059 22.57 23.79 3.34
N PRO A 1060 23.23 23.09 2.39
CA PRO A 1060 24.60 22.60 2.58
C PRO A 1060 25.54 23.72 3.03
N THR A 1061 26.22 23.51 4.16
CA THR A 1061 27.24 24.41 4.72
C THR A 1061 28.44 23.57 5.16
N PRO A 1062 29.71 24.01 4.96
CA PRO A 1062 30.86 23.23 5.43
C PRO A 1062 30.78 22.95 6.93
N LEU A 1063 31.07 21.72 7.36
CA LEU A 1063 30.92 21.33 8.77
C LEU A 1063 31.75 22.22 9.71
N GLU A 1064 32.97 22.59 9.32
CA GLU A 1064 33.83 23.50 10.09
C GLU A 1064 33.16 24.87 10.32
N VAL A 1065 32.45 25.39 9.32
CA VAL A 1065 31.71 26.64 9.41
C VAL A 1065 30.51 26.50 10.34
N GLN A 1066 29.82 25.36 10.30
CA GLN A 1066 28.73 25.08 11.24
C GLN A 1066 29.25 25.01 12.68
N MET A 1067 30.35 24.28 12.91
CA MET A 1067 31.00 24.13 14.21
C MET A 1067 31.50 25.46 14.79
N ALA A 1068 31.89 26.40 13.93
CA ALA A 1068 32.32 27.74 14.33
C ALA A 1068 31.17 28.65 14.79
N GLN A 1069 29.90 28.27 14.58
CA GLN A 1069 28.76 29.09 15.00
C GLN A 1069 28.57 29.05 16.52
N PRO A 1070 28.29 30.19 17.17
CA PRO A 1070 28.17 30.27 18.64
C PRO A 1070 27.01 29.46 19.19
N ASN A 1071 26.00 29.17 18.36
CA ASN A 1071 24.80 28.40 18.71
C ASN A 1071 24.88 26.93 18.29
N TYR A 1072 26.06 26.44 17.86
CA TYR A 1072 26.23 25.09 17.34
C TYR A 1072 25.86 24.00 18.35
N GLY A 1073 26.23 24.18 19.63
CA GLY A 1073 25.96 23.21 20.70
C GLY A 1073 27.18 22.36 21.05
N LEU A 1074 26.99 21.06 21.31
CA LEU A 1074 28.03 20.10 21.71
C LEU A 1074 28.25 19.03 20.62
N GLU A 1075 29.47 18.52 20.56
CA GLU A 1075 29.85 17.38 19.73
C GLU A 1075 30.44 16.27 20.62
N LEU A 1076 29.91 15.06 20.47
CA LEU A 1076 30.38 13.85 21.15
C LEU A 1076 30.97 12.91 20.11
N VAL A 1077 32.20 12.43 20.32
CA VAL A 1077 32.91 11.55 19.37
C VAL A 1077 33.56 10.40 20.10
N THR A 1078 33.26 9.16 19.70
CA THR A 1078 33.95 7.97 20.19
C THR A 1078 34.64 7.24 19.03
N GLY A 1079 35.75 6.56 19.35
CA GLY A 1079 36.57 5.81 18.41
C GLY A 1079 37.29 6.67 17.36
N SER A 1080 37.74 6.02 16.28
CA SER A 1080 38.55 6.66 15.23
C SER A 1080 38.09 6.21 13.85
N ALA A 1081 37.96 7.15 12.92
CA ALA A 1081 37.52 6.87 11.55
C ALA A 1081 38.48 5.91 10.84
N LYS A 1082 39.78 6.08 11.05
CA LYS A 1082 40.83 5.22 10.46
C LYS A 1082 40.79 3.79 10.99
N ASN A 1083 40.32 3.59 12.21
CA ASN A 1083 40.18 2.27 12.82
C ASN A 1083 38.83 1.63 12.47
N GLY A 1084 37.90 2.36 11.86
CA GLY A 1084 36.54 1.90 11.61
C GLY A 1084 35.73 1.68 12.88
N THR A 1085 35.90 2.57 13.86
CA THR A 1085 35.14 2.56 15.14
C THR A 1085 34.52 3.92 15.43
N TYR A 1086 34.37 4.78 14.41
CA TYR A 1086 33.98 6.17 14.59
C TYR A 1086 32.48 6.32 14.77
N PHE A 1087 32.08 7.00 15.84
CA PHE A 1087 30.70 7.41 16.08
C PHE A 1087 30.70 8.85 16.58
N ARG A 1088 30.00 9.72 15.85
CA ARG A 1088 29.82 11.13 16.17
C ARG A 1088 28.35 11.46 16.37
N ILE A 1089 28.04 12.20 17.44
CA ILE A 1089 26.73 12.81 17.70
C ILE A 1089 26.91 14.30 17.90
N HIS A 1090 26.12 15.09 17.18
CA HIS A 1090 26.00 16.54 17.36
C HIS A 1090 24.68 16.85 18.06
N ILE A 1091 24.78 17.61 19.15
CA ILE A 1091 23.68 18.04 20.01
C ILE A 1091 23.59 19.56 19.93
N ASN A 1092 22.46 20.11 19.54
CA ASN A 1092 22.33 21.55 19.34
C ASN A 1092 22.23 22.36 20.66
N LYS A 1093 22.11 23.69 20.55
CA LYS A 1093 21.92 24.58 21.73
C LYS A 1093 20.71 24.24 22.61
N TYR A 1094 19.70 23.55 22.06
CA TYR A 1094 18.52 23.10 22.78
C TYR A 1094 18.65 21.67 23.31
N LYS A 1095 19.85 21.10 23.32
CA LYS A 1095 20.16 19.75 23.83
C LYS A 1095 19.47 18.61 23.07
N MET A 1096 19.11 18.86 21.81
CA MET A 1096 18.52 17.87 20.91
C MET A 1096 19.58 17.30 19.95
N VAL A 1097 19.54 16.00 19.69
CA VAL A 1097 20.39 15.36 18.68
C VAL A 1097 19.99 15.83 17.29
N GLU A 1098 20.93 16.44 16.58
CA GLU A 1098 20.70 17.11 15.31
C GLU A 1098 21.47 16.48 14.14
N THR A 1099 22.64 15.87 14.41
CA THR A 1099 23.39 15.11 13.40
C THR A 1099 24.04 13.87 14.02
N ILE A 1100 24.03 12.75 13.31
CA ILE A 1100 24.73 11.50 13.67
C ILE A 1100 25.61 11.10 12.49
N THR A 1101 26.84 10.67 12.74
CA THR A 1101 27.75 10.14 11.71
C THR A 1101 28.50 8.93 12.24
N CYS A 1102 28.28 7.79 11.60
CA CYS A 1102 28.88 6.51 11.94
C CYS A 1102 29.79 6.05 10.77
N LEU A 1103 30.97 5.54 11.10
CA LEU A 1103 31.86 4.85 10.17
C LEU A 1103 32.47 3.64 10.89
N SER A 1104 32.04 2.43 10.51
CA SER A 1104 32.40 1.19 11.19
C SER A 1104 32.87 0.11 10.21
N ARG A 1105 33.86 -0.71 10.58
CA ARG A 1105 34.17 -1.94 9.83
C ARG A 1105 33.12 -3.02 10.04
N GLU A 1106 32.54 -3.07 11.23
CA GLU A 1106 31.45 -4.00 11.56
C GLU A 1106 30.09 -3.41 11.18
N PRO A 1107 29.15 -4.22 10.66
CA PRO A 1107 27.80 -3.76 10.40
C PRO A 1107 27.11 -3.34 11.71
N PHE A 1108 26.29 -2.30 11.65
CA PHE A 1108 25.53 -1.80 12.79
C PHE A 1108 24.04 -1.61 12.44
N PRO A 1109 23.14 -1.58 13.44
CA PRO A 1109 21.71 -1.48 13.20
C PRO A 1109 21.28 -0.05 12.82
N ALA A 1110 21.47 0.33 11.55
CA ALA A 1110 21.18 1.68 11.05
C ALA A 1110 19.72 2.13 11.36
N SER A 1111 18.75 1.22 11.26
CA SER A 1111 17.33 1.48 11.56
C SER A 1111 17.08 1.88 13.02
N ASN A 1112 17.91 1.40 13.95
CA ASN A 1112 17.86 1.80 15.37
C ASN A 1112 18.46 3.20 15.53
N TYR A 1113 19.65 3.45 14.97
CA TYR A 1113 20.36 4.73 15.13
C TYR A 1113 19.61 5.92 14.52
N ILE A 1114 18.84 5.71 13.44
CA ILE A 1114 17.94 6.73 12.88
C ILE A 1114 16.96 7.28 13.93
N ARG A 1115 16.56 6.50 14.95
CA ARG A 1115 15.62 6.97 16.01
C ARG A 1115 16.24 7.82 17.10
N LEU A 1116 17.57 7.88 17.17
CA LEU A 1116 18.28 8.77 18.06
C LEU A 1116 18.17 10.23 17.59
N PHE A 1117 17.95 10.45 16.28
CA PHE A 1117 17.75 11.78 15.70
C PHE A 1117 16.52 12.48 16.31
N GLY A 1118 16.67 13.74 16.68
CA GLY A 1118 15.61 14.55 17.25
C GLY A 1118 15.19 14.13 18.67
N GLN A 1119 16.01 13.35 19.38
CA GLN A 1119 15.82 13.08 20.81
C GLN A 1119 16.63 14.04 21.66
N HIS A 1120 16.11 14.35 22.85
CA HIS A 1120 16.82 15.16 23.84
C HIS A 1120 17.90 14.32 24.56
N GLU A 1121 19.07 14.89 24.85
CA GLU A 1121 20.21 14.16 25.43
C GLU A 1121 19.87 13.44 26.74
N GLN A 1122 18.98 14.02 27.56
CA GLN A 1122 18.54 13.41 28.82
C GLN A 1122 17.75 12.12 28.62
N LEU A 1123 16.95 12.04 27.54
CA LEU A 1123 16.23 10.82 27.18
C LEU A 1123 17.19 9.71 26.73
N LEU A 1124 18.35 10.09 26.21
CA LEU A 1124 19.45 9.19 25.88
C LEU A 1124 20.32 8.86 27.11
N ASN A 1125 19.66 8.73 28.27
CA ASN A 1125 20.24 8.40 29.57
C ASN A 1125 21.31 9.40 30.04
N ASN A 1126 20.99 10.70 29.98
CA ASN A 1126 21.89 11.82 30.32
C ASN A 1126 23.22 11.76 29.55
N LEU A 1127 23.10 11.61 28.23
CA LEU A 1127 24.19 11.33 27.31
C LEU A 1127 25.39 12.30 27.50
N CYS A 1128 25.13 13.60 27.61
CA CYS A 1128 26.20 14.60 27.76
C CYS A 1128 26.95 14.41 29.09
N ALA A 1129 26.22 14.31 30.21
CA ALA A 1129 26.82 14.21 31.53
C ALA A 1129 27.66 12.93 31.68
N ARG A 1130 27.13 11.78 31.23
CA ARG A 1130 27.85 10.51 31.28
C ARG A 1130 29.08 10.50 30.38
N TYR A 1131 29.02 11.17 29.23
CA TYR A 1131 30.18 11.33 28.35
C TYR A 1131 31.26 12.19 29.01
N ASP A 1132 30.89 13.35 29.59
CA ASP A 1132 31.80 14.24 30.30
C ASP A 1132 32.45 13.57 31.53
N GLU A 1133 31.71 12.67 32.19
CA GLU A 1133 32.19 11.83 33.29
C GLU A 1133 33.05 10.63 32.83
N ASN A 1134 33.32 10.48 31.53
CA ASN A 1134 34.04 9.35 30.91
C ASN A 1134 33.39 7.98 31.15
N LEU A 1135 32.08 7.94 31.41
CA LEU A 1135 31.31 6.69 31.54
C LEU A 1135 30.97 6.08 30.18
N ILE A 1136 31.09 6.85 29.09
CA ILE A 1136 30.83 6.41 27.72
C ILE A 1136 32.15 6.39 26.95
N THR A 1137 32.72 5.19 26.78
CA THR A 1137 33.97 4.98 26.02
C THR A 1137 33.72 4.64 24.55
N ASP A 1138 32.56 4.05 24.25
CA ASP A 1138 32.15 3.63 22.92
C ASP A 1138 30.64 3.79 22.76
N LEU A 1139 30.21 4.66 21.84
CA LEU A 1139 28.79 4.90 21.56
C LEU A 1139 28.12 3.70 20.89
N TYR A 1140 28.85 2.85 20.14
CA TYR A 1140 28.27 1.62 19.57
C TYR A 1140 27.82 0.67 20.68
N SER A 1141 28.68 0.42 21.67
CA SER A 1141 28.35 -0.37 22.85
C SER A 1141 27.25 0.26 23.70
N TYR A 1142 27.33 1.58 23.93
CA TYR A 1142 26.35 2.33 24.74
C TYR A 1142 24.91 2.22 24.20
N PHE A 1143 24.71 2.41 22.89
CA PHE A 1143 23.37 2.28 22.28
C PHE A 1143 22.94 0.84 22.02
N THR A 1144 23.78 -0.14 22.35
CA THR A 1144 23.41 -1.55 22.36
C THR A 1144 22.93 -1.99 23.76
N GLU A 1145 23.00 -1.13 24.77
CA GLU A 1145 22.51 -1.44 26.11
C GLU A 1145 20.98 -1.60 26.16
N PRO A 1146 20.44 -2.48 27.03
CA PRO A 1146 19.00 -2.80 27.05
C PRO A 1146 18.07 -1.60 27.25
N TRP A 1147 18.50 -0.56 28.00
CA TRP A 1147 17.67 0.62 28.29
C TRP A 1147 17.31 1.43 27.04
N CYS A 1148 18.04 1.28 25.95
CA CYS A 1148 17.84 2.04 24.72
C CYS A 1148 16.72 1.46 23.85
N LEU A 1149 16.38 0.18 24.01
CA LEU A 1149 15.50 -0.56 23.09
C LEU A 1149 14.07 -0.01 23.05
N ALA A 1150 13.55 0.55 24.16
CA ALA A 1150 12.26 1.23 24.16
C ALA A 1150 12.23 2.44 23.22
N LEU A 1151 13.33 3.18 23.08
CA LEU A 1151 13.45 4.32 22.16
C LEU A 1151 13.45 3.87 20.69
N PHE A 1152 13.92 2.65 20.44
CA PHE A 1152 13.95 2.05 19.11
C PHE A 1152 12.65 1.39 18.72
N HIS A 1153 11.66 1.28 19.61
CA HIS A 1153 10.34 0.75 19.28
C HIS A 1153 9.56 1.73 18.37
N ASP A 1154 8.73 1.22 17.48
CA ASP A 1154 7.96 2.05 16.53
C ASP A 1154 6.90 2.93 17.22
N ARG A 1155 6.20 2.39 18.22
CA ARG A 1155 5.18 3.10 19.03
C ARG A 1155 5.73 4.07 20.08
N PHE A 1156 7.05 4.17 20.24
CA PHE A 1156 7.63 5.11 21.21
C PHE A 1156 7.28 6.58 20.86
N ILE A 1157 7.05 6.86 19.57
CA ILE A 1157 6.61 8.18 19.11
C ILE A 1157 5.19 8.53 19.59
N ASP A 1158 4.32 7.52 19.73
CA ASP A 1158 2.94 7.70 20.18
C ASP A 1158 2.92 8.00 21.68
N LEU A 1159 3.70 7.25 22.47
CA LEU A 1159 3.96 7.59 23.88
C LEU A 1159 4.46 9.02 24.01
N ARG A 1160 5.43 9.45 23.19
CA ARG A 1160 5.94 10.83 23.25
C ARG A 1160 4.87 11.88 22.94
N LYS A 1161 3.93 11.59 22.03
CA LYS A 1161 2.81 12.50 21.74
C LYS A 1161 1.82 12.53 22.89
N GLU A 1162 1.46 11.38 23.44
CA GLU A 1162 0.57 11.24 24.59
C GLU A 1162 1.14 11.99 25.81
N LEU A 1163 2.42 11.79 26.14
CA LEU A 1163 3.08 12.50 27.23
C LEU A 1163 3.10 14.03 27.01
N ARG A 1164 3.26 14.49 25.76
CA ARG A 1164 3.17 15.93 25.45
C ARG A 1164 1.74 16.45 25.63
N GLN A 1165 0.74 15.69 25.19
CA GLN A 1165 -0.66 16.05 25.37
C GLN A 1165 -1.04 16.17 26.85
N ILE A 1166 -0.59 15.22 27.68
CA ILE A 1166 -0.78 15.26 29.14
C ILE A 1166 -0.19 16.54 29.75
N LEU A 1167 0.97 16.99 29.28
CA LEU A 1167 1.61 18.21 29.80
C LEU A 1167 1.00 19.51 29.24
N ALA A 1168 0.32 19.42 28.10
CA ALA A 1168 -0.36 20.53 27.42
C ALA A 1168 -1.79 20.74 27.96
N SER A 1169 -2.48 19.66 28.33
CA SER A 1169 -3.85 19.70 28.84
C SER A 1169 -3.92 20.37 30.21
N LYS A 1170 -5.01 21.11 30.45
CA LYS A 1170 -5.36 21.60 31.79
C LYS A 1170 -6.09 20.49 32.53
N GLU A 1171 -5.37 19.76 33.37
CA GLU A 1171 -5.95 18.66 34.16
C GLU A 1171 -6.52 19.14 35.52
N GLU A 1172 -6.15 20.35 35.98
CA GLU A 1172 -6.64 20.95 37.23
C GLU A 1172 -7.36 22.28 36.93
N GLU A 1173 -8.61 22.44 37.40
CA GLU A 1173 -9.51 23.56 37.03
C GLU A 1173 -8.95 24.96 37.35
N ASP A 1174 -8.03 25.08 38.32
CA ASP A 1174 -7.50 26.36 38.81
C ASP A 1174 -6.00 26.58 38.55
N LEU A 1175 -5.32 25.66 37.85
CA LEU A 1175 -3.88 25.74 37.61
C LEU A 1175 -3.54 25.69 36.11
N PRO A 1176 -2.61 26.55 35.63
CA PRO A 1176 -2.13 26.48 34.25
C PRO A 1176 -1.46 25.13 33.96
N SER A 1177 -1.51 24.68 32.70
CA SER A 1177 -0.77 23.49 32.28
C SER A 1177 0.74 23.71 32.37
N ILE A 1178 1.53 22.64 32.36
CA ILE A 1178 3.00 22.77 32.41
C ILE A 1178 3.51 23.52 31.18
N GLU A 1179 2.91 23.31 30.02
CA GLU A 1179 3.22 24.07 28.80
C GLU A 1179 2.86 25.55 28.94
N GLN A 1180 1.70 25.87 29.53
CA GLN A 1180 1.31 27.25 29.81
C GLN A 1180 2.26 27.91 30.81
N LEU A 1181 2.66 27.22 31.87
CA LEU A 1181 3.65 27.72 32.82
C LEU A 1181 5.00 27.97 32.14
N ALA A 1182 5.42 27.08 31.23
CA ALA A 1182 6.65 27.28 30.48
C ALA A 1182 6.57 28.53 29.60
N HIS A 1183 5.46 28.74 28.89
CA HIS A 1183 5.21 29.97 28.12
C HIS A 1183 5.14 31.22 29.00
N GLN A 1184 4.44 31.17 30.13
CA GLN A 1184 4.33 32.29 31.08
C GLN A 1184 5.69 32.68 31.69
N ILE A 1185 6.59 31.72 31.87
CA ILE A 1185 7.95 32.01 32.32
C ILE A 1185 8.81 32.57 31.16
N GLU A 1186 8.60 32.09 29.93
CA GLU A 1186 9.28 32.60 28.73
C GLU A 1186 8.85 34.04 28.38
N ASP A 1187 7.57 34.35 28.56
CA ASP A 1187 6.96 35.69 28.36
C ASP A 1187 7.14 36.62 29.59
N GLU A 1188 7.91 36.19 30.59
CA GLU A 1188 8.19 36.92 31.84
C GLU A 1188 6.95 37.29 32.68
N GLU A 1189 5.80 36.66 32.44
CA GLU A 1189 4.56 36.83 33.22
C GLU A 1189 4.70 36.25 34.64
N ILE A 1190 5.47 35.16 34.78
CA ILE A 1190 5.79 34.52 36.06
C ILE A 1190 7.31 34.51 36.25
N ASN A 1191 7.78 35.18 37.31
CA ASN A 1191 9.18 35.19 37.70
C ASN A 1191 9.39 34.34 38.97
N PRO A 1192 9.65 33.03 38.83
CA PRO A 1192 9.88 32.16 39.99
C PRO A 1192 11.14 32.60 40.76
N THR A 1193 11.12 32.44 42.09
CA THR A 1193 12.26 32.75 42.96
C THR A 1193 13.46 31.82 42.73
N GLU A 1194 13.18 30.61 42.22
CA GLU A 1194 14.19 29.64 41.80
C GLU A 1194 14.35 29.64 40.28
N LYS A 1195 15.35 28.90 39.76
CA LYS A 1195 15.55 28.81 38.30
C LYS A 1195 14.28 28.25 37.63
N PRO A 1196 13.81 28.80 36.50
CA PRO A 1196 12.62 28.33 35.76
C PRO A 1196 12.47 26.80 35.69
N ARG A 1197 13.57 26.12 35.37
CA ARG A 1197 13.61 24.66 35.28
C ARG A 1197 13.38 23.93 36.60
N GLN A 1198 13.91 24.45 37.70
CA GLN A 1198 13.69 23.89 39.04
C GLN A 1198 12.25 24.11 39.47
N TYR A 1199 11.69 25.28 39.17
CA TYR A 1199 10.28 25.59 39.39
C TYR A 1199 9.37 24.61 38.65
N LEU A 1200 9.52 24.49 37.33
CA LEU A 1200 8.72 23.57 36.52
C LEU A 1200 8.87 22.12 36.97
N LYS A 1201 10.08 21.71 37.39
CA LYS A 1201 10.31 20.37 37.94
C LYS A 1201 9.57 20.17 39.26
N ARG A 1202 9.61 21.15 40.17
CA ARG A 1202 8.87 21.09 41.44
C ARG A 1202 7.36 21.02 41.17
N VAL A 1203 6.84 21.88 40.31
CA VAL A 1203 5.42 21.86 39.92
C VAL A 1203 5.04 20.51 39.33
N PHE A 1204 5.84 19.95 38.43
CA PHE A 1204 5.60 18.62 37.88
C PHE A 1204 5.58 17.53 38.97
N GLU A 1205 6.54 17.56 39.90
CA GLU A 1205 6.64 16.58 40.99
C GLU A 1205 5.51 16.69 42.03
N GLU A 1206 5.00 17.90 42.27
CA GLU A 1206 3.93 18.19 43.24
C GLU A 1206 2.51 18.07 42.64
N SER A 1207 2.39 18.01 41.32
CA SER A 1207 1.10 17.96 40.60
C SER A 1207 0.71 16.54 40.15
N ILE A 1208 -0.53 16.39 39.68
CA ILE A 1208 -1.03 15.13 39.11
C ILE A 1208 -0.29 14.70 37.83
N TYR A 1209 0.37 15.64 37.13
CA TYR A 1209 1.09 15.36 35.89
C TYR A 1209 2.14 14.26 36.06
N LYS A 1210 2.86 14.22 37.19
CA LYS A 1210 3.82 13.14 37.48
C LYS A 1210 3.16 11.76 37.46
N THR A 1211 2.03 11.62 38.16
CA THR A 1211 1.29 10.35 38.24
C THR A 1211 0.74 9.93 36.88
N LEU A 1212 0.24 10.89 36.08
CA LEU A 1212 -0.27 10.63 34.73
C LEU A 1212 0.85 10.17 33.78
N VAL A 1213 2.01 10.84 33.81
CA VAL A 1213 3.17 10.48 32.99
C VAL A 1213 3.75 9.13 33.40
N GLU A 1214 3.88 8.85 34.70
CA GLU A 1214 4.32 7.54 35.21
C GLU A 1214 3.37 6.42 34.77
N ARG A 1215 2.05 6.65 34.89
CA ARG A 1215 1.03 5.68 34.47
C ARG A 1215 1.07 5.40 32.96
N SER A 1216 1.08 6.44 32.12
CA SER A 1216 1.16 6.31 30.66
C SER A 1216 2.42 5.55 30.23
N THR A 1217 3.56 5.82 30.88
CA THR A 1217 4.82 5.10 30.63
C THR A 1217 4.73 3.62 31.03
N LEU A 1218 4.14 3.30 32.19
CA LEU A 1218 3.93 1.93 32.63
C LEU A 1218 2.95 1.17 31.72
N ASP A 1219 1.87 1.82 31.30
CA ASP A 1219 0.89 1.26 30.37
C ASP A 1219 1.54 0.94 29.01
N TYR A 1220 2.41 1.83 28.51
CA TYR A 1220 3.21 1.58 27.31
C TYR A 1220 4.14 0.36 27.45
N LEU A 1221 4.88 0.24 28.56
CA LEU A 1221 5.77 -0.90 28.80
C LEU A 1221 4.98 -2.20 28.95
N HIS A 1222 3.85 -2.15 29.66
CA HIS A 1222 2.97 -3.31 29.83
C HIS A 1222 2.39 -3.78 28.50
N TYR A 1223 1.89 -2.85 27.69
CA TYR A 1223 1.30 -3.15 26.38
C TYR A 1223 2.32 -3.74 25.41
N ASN A 1224 3.56 -3.24 25.42
CA ASN A 1224 4.64 -3.67 24.54
C ASN A 1224 5.59 -4.70 25.17
N ARG A 1225 5.19 -5.35 26.28
CA ARG A 1225 5.99 -6.35 27.01
C ARG A 1225 6.66 -7.39 26.12
N TYR A 1226 5.95 -7.87 25.11
CA TYR A 1226 6.44 -8.93 24.22
C TYR A 1226 7.56 -8.45 23.28
N HIS A 1227 7.62 -7.16 22.98
CA HIS A 1227 8.74 -6.53 22.28
C HIS A 1227 9.86 -6.08 23.23
N LEU A 1228 9.53 -5.75 24.47
CA LEU A 1228 10.40 -5.13 25.45
C LEU A 1228 10.55 -5.95 26.76
N PRO A 1229 10.81 -7.28 26.72
CA PRO A 1229 10.84 -8.11 27.92
C PRO A 1229 12.01 -7.81 28.87
N MET A 1230 13.00 -7.02 28.42
CA MET A 1230 14.14 -6.59 29.23
C MET A 1230 13.81 -5.49 30.25
N TYR A 1231 12.62 -4.88 30.19
CA TYR A 1231 12.17 -3.89 31.16
C TYR A 1231 11.33 -4.57 32.25
N ALA A 1232 11.64 -4.29 33.51
CA ALA A 1232 10.82 -4.72 34.64
C ALA A 1232 9.63 -3.76 34.86
N TRP A 1233 8.51 -4.29 35.36
CA TRP A 1233 7.39 -3.48 35.81
C TRP A 1233 6.83 -3.99 37.14
N PRO A 1234 6.09 -3.16 37.90
CA PRO A 1234 5.50 -3.57 39.17
C PRO A 1234 4.62 -4.83 39.00
N GLY A 1235 4.89 -5.87 39.80
CA GLY A 1235 4.17 -7.15 39.78
C GLY A 1235 4.89 -8.33 39.09
N ILE A 1236 6.11 -8.13 38.58
CA ILE A 1236 6.97 -9.20 38.00
C ILE A 1236 8.22 -9.53 38.80
N VAL A 1237 8.56 -8.69 39.79
CA VAL A 1237 9.67 -8.93 40.72
C VAL A 1237 9.18 -9.57 42.00
#